data_AF-A0A1H6VT38-F1
#
_entry.id   AF-A0A1H6VT38-F1
#
_cell.length_a   1.000
_cell.length_b   1.000
_cell.length_c   1.000
_cell.angle_alpha   90.00
_cell.angle_beta   90.00
_cell.angle_gamma   90.00
#
_symmetry.space_group_name_H-M   'P 1'
#
loop_
_entity.id
_entity.type
_entity.pdbx_description
1 polymer ?
#
loop_
_entity_poly.entity_id
_entity_poly.type
_entity_poly.pdbx_seq_one_letter_code
_entity_poly.pdbx_strand_id
1 'polypeptide(L)'
;MNKEVTVKMIAKRDCTGCSVCANKCPVDAIQMKENEEGFLYPFIDEDKCISCGACLNACAVHQEPTRQNDNPKVFAAQANDDVRMESSSGGVFSVLASKIIDEGGYVCGAAYSDDFRSVNHIIINDKDSLQKLRGSKYVQSIIGDVYKEIQTLLRAGKKVLFSGTPCQVAGARKFFGDNENLITVDIVCHGIPSPKSYRLFLDTVVTERSENKDIKEFSFRNKHKHGWSHSVYAKMGDGYEYDKGKYETPWYNAFINILNCRESCGNCRFNKIPRQGDITLADFWAIEELPKEWDDGKGTSIVCANSLKGEVALNSISEEIKILETEIDVARKHNGNLVGSSKSHKNRNRFFELVNKGNDFEKATEYAIKRKFDIGYVGWWYGINYGSVLTNFALWNYLNSLDYTILMLDWPLEYPTNDPIPDSFARRFANKHYEISMRRTYDELYNLNWFCDTFVVGSDQLWNYWSTKKDGSYFFLNFVEDTKKKIAYSTSFGHPSYDAPKHLLKETGYHMSRFDAVSVREKDGVDICKETFGVDAVQTIDPVFLNEASVYESLCDGLKVDKENYIFAYILSPTEEKRETLIELAKRLNKDIVLILDADGDREGNKRVMNMPECLIENPELEEWVNYIRNADYVFTDSFHGVCFSIIFEKQFSCVANVRRGLSRFKTIMGTADIMDNMVLDSKDIISKEIYNKVIDYNHVNGLLKPEIERSKEWLKHALKTNKPHTGSGYDLLVDRLRELENRVKNLEQK
;
A
#
# COMPACT_ATOMS: atom_id res chain seq x y z
N MET A 1 11.78 5.91 -38.24
CA MET A 1 11.10 5.36 -37.06
C MET A 1 9.60 5.54 -37.27
N ASN A 2 8.87 4.49 -37.64
CA ASN A 2 7.42 4.55 -37.70
C ASN A 2 6.91 4.79 -36.28
N LYS A 3 6.19 5.90 -36.07
CA LYS A 3 5.52 6.15 -34.77
C LYS A 3 4.55 4.99 -34.55
N GLU A 4 4.64 4.36 -33.39
CA GLU A 4 3.81 3.23 -33.01
C GLU A 4 2.36 3.72 -32.81
N VAL A 5 1.50 3.58 -33.83
CA VAL A 5 0.09 4.02 -33.80
C VAL A 5 -0.77 2.89 -33.22
N THR A 6 -0.67 2.65 -31.92
CA THR A 6 -1.43 1.58 -31.24
C THR A 6 -2.07 2.08 -29.95
N VAL A 7 -2.89 1.23 -29.31
CA VAL A 7 -3.53 1.55 -28.03
C VAL A 7 -2.53 1.77 -26.88
N LYS A 8 -1.24 1.42 -27.05
CA LYS A 8 -0.17 1.78 -26.09
C LYS A 8 -0.02 3.29 -25.87
N MET A 9 -0.47 4.11 -26.83
CA MET A 9 -0.47 5.56 -26.68
C MET A 9 -1.44 6.06 -25.60
N ILE A 10 -2.36 5.21 -25.13
CA ILE A 10 -3.29 5.54 -24.05
C ILE A 10 -2.62 5.25 -22.71
N ALA A 11 -2.49 6.28 -21.88
CA ALA A 11 -1.96 6.11 -20.54
C ALA A 11 -2.81 5.10 -19.75
N LYS A 12 -2.13 4.22 -18.99
CA LYS A 12 -2.78 3.15 -18.22
C LYS A 12 -3.89 3.67 -17.29
N ARG A 13 -3.67 4.83 -16.66
CA ARG A 13 -4.64 5.49 -15.78
C ARG A 13 -5.93 5.93 -16.47
N ASP A 14 -5.91 6.12 -17.80
CA ASP A 14 -7.06 6.58 -18.58
C ASP A 14 -7.82 5.42 -19.25
N CYS A 15 -7.17 4.25 -19.40
CA CYS A 15 -7.79 3.09 -20.03
C CYS A 15 -8.92 2.50 -19.17
N THR A 16 -10.12 2.47 -19.75
CA THR A 16 -11.35 2.02 -19.08
C THR A 16 -11.57 0.51 -19.09
N GLY A 17 -10.74 -0.25 -19.82
CA GLY A 17 -10.89 -1.71 -19.94
C GLY A 17 -12.11 -2.17 -20.74
N CYS A 18 -12.67 -1.33 -21.62
CA CYS A 18 -13.85 -1.68 -22.41
C CYS A 18 -13.59 -2.72 -23.52
N SER A 19 -12.35 -3.15 -23.75
CA SER A 19 -11.98 -4.23 -24.69
C SER A 19 -12.30 -4.02 -26.18
N VAL A 20 -12.72 -2.81 -26.58
CA VAL A 20 -12.94 -2.45 -27.99
C VAL A 20 -11.68 -2.60 -28.84
N CYS A 21 -10.51 -2.25 -28.28
CA CYS A 21 -9.23 -2.36 -28.97
C CYS A 21 -8.92 -3.81 -29.38
N ALA A 22 -9.18 -4.77 -28.50
CA ALA A 22 -9.03 -6.19 -28.79
C ALA A 22 -10.01 -6.65 -29.87
N ASN A 23 -11.29 -6.29 -29.71
CA ASN A 23 -12.34 -6.68 -30.66
C ASN A 23 -12.16 -6.08 -32.06
N LYS A 24 -11.56 -4.89 -32.19
CA LYS A 24 -11.34 -4.21 -33.47
C LYS A 24 -10.04 -4.65 -34.16
N CYS A 25 -9.17 -5.37 -33.47
CA CYS A 25 -7.90 -5.81 -34.04
C CYS A 25 -8.15 -6.79 -35.20
N PRO A 26 -7.72 -6.50 -36.44
CA PRO A 26 -8.00 -7.35 -37.60
C PRO A 26 -7.14 -8.62 -37.65
N VAL A 27 -6.11 -8.71 -36.80
CA VAL A 27 -5.11 -9.79 -36.78
C VAL A 27 -4.99 -10.45 -35.39
N ASP A 28 -5.97 -10.17 -34.51
CA ASP A 28 -6.03 -10.71 -33.13
C ASP A 28 -4.71 -10.59 -32.34
N ALA A 29 -3.99 -9.48 -32.53
CA ALA A 29 -2.73 -9.18 -31.87
C ALA A 29 -2.90 -8.61 -30.45
N ILE A 30 -4.13 -8.44 -29.96
CA ILE A 30 -4.39 -7.80 -28.66
C ILE A 30 -5.18 -8.75 -27.77
N GLN A 31 -4.61 -9.07 -26.60
CA GLN A 31 -5.27 -9.83 -25.54
C GLN A 31 -5.56 -8.92 -24.34
N MET A 32 -6.69 -9.11 -23.68
CA MET A 32 -6.99 -8.41 -22.44
C MET A 32 -6.46 -9.23 -21.26
N LYS A 33 -5.50 -8.70 -20.50
CA LYS A 33 -4.86 -9.39 -19.35
C LYS A 33 -5.04 -8.59 -18.07
N GLU A 34 -5.19 -9.27 -16.93
CA GLU A 34 -5.26 -8.61 -15.63
C GLU A 34 -3.89 -7.99 -15.26
N ASN A 35 -3.90 -6.82 -14.63
CA ASN A 35 -2.73 -6.28 -13.94
C ASN A 35 -2.66 -6.78 -12.48
N GLU A 36 -1.68 -6.30 -11.72
CA GLU A 36 -1.53 -6.60 -10.28
C GLU A 36 -2.77 -6.27 -9.44
N GLU A 37 -3.62 -5.34 -9.90
CA GLU A 37 -4.87 -4.94 -9.26
C GLU A 37 -6.07 -5.76 -9.76
N GLY A 38 -5.90 -6.73 -10.66
CA GLY A 38 -6.97 -7.55 -11.23
C GLY A 38 -7.75 -6.91 -12.39
N PHE A 39 -7.41 -5.71 -12.82
CA PHE A 39 -8.10 -5.00 -13.90
C PHE A 39 -7.60 -5.44 -15.27
N LEU A 40 -8.50 -5.67 -16.22
CA LEU A 40 -8.13 -6.00 -17.60
C LEU A 40 -7.53 -4.80 -18.34
N TYR A 41 -6.38 -5.01 -18.99
CA TYR A 41 -5.67 -4.06 -19.86
C TYR A 41 -5.24 -4.73 -21.17
N PRO A 42 -5.14 -3.97 -22.28
CA PRO A 42 -4.67 -4.51 -23.54
C PRO A 42 -3.18 -4.85 -23.49
N PHE A 43 -2.84 -6.08 -23.83
CA PHE A 43 -1.49 -6.58 -24.06
C PHE A 43 -1.33 -6.85 -25.57
N ILE A 44 -0.35 -6.22 -26.20
CA ILE A 44 -0.09 -6.35 -27.64
C ILE A 44 0.98 -7.42 -27.86
N ASP A 45 0.67 -8.38 -28.74
CA ASP A 45 1.62 -9.32 -29.33
C ASP A 45 2.31 -8.61 -30.52
N GLU A 46 3.57 -8.22 -30.32
CA GLU A 46 4.33 -7.44 -31.31
C GLU A 46 4.60 -8.22 -32.60
N ASP A 47 4.68 -9.55 -32.53
CA ASP A 47 4.95 -10.39 -33.70
C ASP A 47 3.72 -10.47 -34.63
N LYS A 48 2.52 -10.27 -34.08
CA LYS A 48 1.27 -10.21 -34.86
C LYS A 48 0.87 -8.79 -35.25
N CYS A 49 1.36 -7.78 -34.52
CA CYS A 49 0.88 -6.41 -34.67
C CYS A 49 1.34 -5.79 -36.00
N ILE A 50 0.39 -5.54 -36.91
CA ILE A 50 0.66 -4.85 -38.18
C ILE A 50 0.65 -3.32 -38.08
N SER A 51 0.58 -2.75 -36.87
CA SER A 51 0.60 -1.29 -36.62
C SER A 51 -0.42 -0.46 -37.44
N CYS A 52 -1.60 -1.03 -37.73
CA CYS A 52 -2.61 -0.42 -38.59
C CYS A 52 -3.43 0.73 -37.95
N GLY A 53 -3.27 1.01 -36.66
CA GLY A 53 -4.02 2.06 -35.95
C GLY A 53 -5.47 1.73 -35.57
N ALA A 54 -6.03 0.59 -36.00
CA ALA A 54 -7.43 0.24 -35.77
C ALA A 54 -7.83 0.25 -34.28
N CYS A 55 -6.96 -0.28 -33.41
CA CYS A 55 -7.20 -0.33 -31.97
C CYS A 55 -7.23 1.06 -31.32
N LEU A 56 -6.40 1.99 -31.78
CA LEU A 56 -6.34 3.36 -31.27
C LEU A 56 -7.53 4.18 -31.78
N ASN A 57 -7.85 4.07 -33.07
CA ASN A 57 -8.96 4.77 -33.71
C ASN A 57 -10.32 4.39 -33.10
N ALA A 58 -10.46 3.14 -32.65
CA ALA A 58 -11.65 2.66 -31.97
C ALA A 58 -11.68 2.98 -30.46
N CYS A 59 -10.59 3.45 -29.88
CA CYS A 59 -10.53 3.77 -28.45
C CYS A 59 -11.32 5.06 -28.16
N ALA A 60 -12.38 4.95 -27.37
CA ALA A 60 -13.20 6.10 -26.94
C ALA A 60 -12.42 7.12 -26.09
N VAL A 61 -11.30 6.72 -25.46
CA VAL A 61 -10.42 7.64 -24.70
C VAL A 61 -9.59 8.50 -25.64
N HIS A 62 -9.15 7.93 -26.77
CA HIS A 62 -8.41 8.65 -27.79
C HIS A 62 -9.30 9.67 -28.50
N GLN A 63 -10.47 9.21 -28.93
CA GLN A 63 -11.46 10.02 -29.61
C GLN A 63 -12.84 9.64 -29.08
N GLU A 64 -13.39 10.52 -28.24
CA GLU A 64 -14.72 10.32 -27.67
C GLU A 64 -15.80 10.27 -28.78
N PRO A 65 -16.85 9.44 -28.62
CA PRO A 65 -18.02 9.51 -29.48
C PRO A 65 -18.66 10.90 -29.42
N THR A 66 -19.18 11.40 -30.54
CA THR A 66 -19.97 12.64 -30.56
C THR A 66 -21.21 12.47 -29.68
N ARG A 67 -21.43 13.44 -28.79
CA ARG A 67 -22.54 13.49 -27.84
C ARG A 67 -23.42 14.66 -28.25
N GLN A 68 -24.74 14.48 -28.28
CA GLN A 68 -25.65 15.49 -28.84
C GLN A 68 -26.63 16.09 -27.83
N ASN A 69 -26.76 15.52 -26.63
CA ASN A 69 -27.82 15.92 -25.71
C ASN A 69 -27.32 16.20 -24.29
N ASP A 70 -27.15 17.49 -24.00
CA ASP A 70 -26.82 18.00 -22.67
C ASP A 70 -28.05 18.11 -21.74
N ASN A 71 -29.26 18.05 -22.30
CA ASN A 71 -30.53 18.17 -21.60
C ASN A 71 -31.49 17.04 -22.00
N PRO A 72 -31.20 15.79 -21.59
CA PRO A 72 -32.06 14.66 -21.91
C PRO A 72 -33.43 14.81 -21.27
N LYS A 73 -34.48 14.27 -21.91
CA LYS A 73 -35.77 14.09 -21.24
C LYS A 73 -35.62 13.08 -20.12
N VAL A 74 -36.21 13.38 -18.97
CA VAL A 74 -36.02 12.58 -17.75
C VAL A 74 -37.35 12.11 -17.22
N PHE A 75 -37.40 10.86 -16.79
CA PHE A 75 -38.60 10.24 -16.27
C PHE A 75 -38.31 9.47 -14.99
N ALA A 76 -39.27 9.47 -14.06
CA ALA A 76 -39.41 8.43 -13.06
C ALA A 76 -40.14 7.25 -13.68
N ALA A 77 -39.69 6.02 -13.43
CA ALA A 77 -40.31 4.82 -13.99
C ALA A 77 -40.34 3.64 -13.02
N GLN A 78 -41.45 2.91 -13.04
CA GLN A 78 -41.70 1.68 -12.28
C GLN A 78 -42.39 0.65 -13.19
N ALA A 79 -41.78 -0.52 -13.37
CA ALA A 79 -42.45 -1.70 -13.90
C ALA A 79 -43.45 -2.28 -12.87
N ASN A 80 -44.10 -3.39 -13.21
CA ASN A 80 -44.89 -4.14 -12.21
C ASN A 80 -44.00 -4.66 -11.06
N ASP A 81 -44.64 -5.02 -9.95
CA ASP A 81 -43.95 -5.38 -8.71
C ASP A 81 -43.05 -6.61 -8.85
N ASP A 82 -43.51 -7.65 -9.57
CA ASP A 82 -42.74 -8.87 -9.77
C ASP A 82 -41.42 -8.58 -10.49
N VAL A 83 -41.46 -7.75 -11.53
CA VAL A 83 -40.27 -7.32 -12.27
C VAL A 83 -39.37 -6.43 -11.40
N ARG A 84 -39.94 -5.55 -10.57
CA ARG A 84 -39.18 -4.65 -9.69
C ARG A 84 -38.46 -5.39 -8.59
N MET A 85 -39.08 -6.42 -7.99
CA MET A 85 -38.46 -7.22 -6.93
C MET A 85 -37.23 -7.99 -7.42
N GLU A 86 -37.24 -8.44 -8.69
CA GLU A 86 -36.10 -9.09 -9.35
C GLU A 86 -35.10 -8.12 -9.99
N SER A 87 -35.33 -6.80 -9.89
CA SER A 87 -34.49 -5.77 -10.48
C SER A 87 -33.81 -4.91 -9.42
N SER A 88 -32.74 -4.20 -9.76
CA SER A 88 -32.06 -3.32 -8.79
C SER A 88 -32.85 -2.08 -8.37
N SER A 89 -33.83 -1.68 -9.17
CA SER A 89 -34.55 -0.41 -9.06
C SER A 89 -35.95 -0.55 -9.70
N GLY A 90 -36.41 0.41 -10.50
CA GLY A 90 -37.72 0.44 -11.15
C GLY A 90 -37.97 -0.59 -12.28
N GLY A 91 -37.02 -1.46 -12.63
CA GLY A 91 -37.28 -2.59 -13.53
C GLY A 91 -37.33 -2.30 -15.04
N VAL A 92 -37.03 -1.06 -15.46
CA VAL A 92 -37.14 -0.60 -16.86
C VAL A 92 -36.30 -1.42 -17.84
N PHE A 93 -35.07 -1.80 -17.46
CA PHE A 93 -34.20 -2.65 -18.31
C PHE A 93 -34.90 -3.98 -18.67
N SER A 94 -35.55 -4.61 -17.70
CA SER A 94 -36.21 -5.90 -17.88
C SER A 94 -37.35 -5.82 -18.88
N VAL A 95 -38.17 -4.78 -18.80
CA VAL A 95 -39.30 -4.56 -19.73
C VAL A 95 -38.78 -4.26 -21.13
N LEU A 96 -37.79 -3.38 -21.25
CA LEU A 96 -37.17 -3.06 -22.53
C LEU A 96 -36.51 -4.28 -23.19
N ALA A 97 -35.77 -5.08 -22.42
CA ALA A 97 -35.15 -6.31 -22.90
C ALA A 97 -36.20 -7.33 -23.36
N SER A 98 -37.28 -7.50 -22.59
CA SER A 98 -38.40 -8.38 -22.96
C SER A 98 -39.01 -7.96 -24.30
N LYS A 99 -39.27 -6.66 -24.48
CA LYS A 99 -39.82 -6.13 -25.74
C LYS A 99 -38.93 -6.44 -26.95
N ILE A 100 -37.62 -6.28 -26.81
CA ILE A 100 -36.66 -6.58 -27.89
C ILE A 100 -36.65 -8.07 -28.24
N ILE A 101 -36.76 -8.94 -27.25
CA ILE A 101 -36.86 -10.39 -27.44
C ILE A 101 -38.18 -10.76 -28.14
N ASP A 102 -39.30 -10.15 -27.74
CA ASP A 102 -40.61 -10.36 -28.38
C ASP A 102 -40.62 -9.94 -29.86
N GLU A 103 -39.79 -8.97 -30.24
CA GLU A 103 -39.56 -8.55 -31.62
C GLU A 103 -38.55 -9.44 -32.39
N GLY A 104 -38.11 -10.56 -31.79
CA GLY A 104 -37.12 -11.47 -32.38
C GLY A 104 -35.68 -10.93 -32.37
N GLY A 105 -35.41 -9.96 -31.50
CA GLY A 105 -34.10 -9.34 -31.29
C GLY A 105 -33.24 -10.06 -30.24
N TYR A 106 -32.11 -9.45 -29.94
CA TYR A 106 -31.09 -9.97 -29.01
C TYR A 106 -30.76 -8.94 -27.94
N VAL A 107 -30.44 -9.40 -26.73
CA VAL A 107 -30.07 -8.54 -25.61
C VAL A 107 -28.70 -8.93 -25.11
N CYS A 108 -27.81 -7.94 -25.01
CA CYS A 108 -26.48 -8.09 -24.45
C CYS A 108 -26.38 -7.34 -23.12
N GLY A 109 -25.90 -8.03 -22.08
CA GLY A 109 -25.72 -7.44 -20.75
C GLY A 109 -24.79 -8.26 -19.87
N ALA A 110 -24.55 -7.78 -18.64
CA ALA A 110 -23.66 -8.44 -17.69
C ALA A 110 -24.36 -9.58 -16.92
N ALA A 111 -23.73 -10.75 -16.88
CA ALA A 111 -24.13 -11.95 -16.15
C ALA A 111 -22.98 -12.48 -15.29
N TYR A 112 -23.28 -13.16 -14.19
CA TYR A 112 -22.27 -13.90 -13.45
C TYR A 112 -21.82 -15.14 -14.25
N SER A 113 -20.58 -15.59 -14.04
CA SER A 113 -20.22 -16.98 -14.34
C SER A 113 -20.99 -17.94 -13.43
N ASP A 114 -21.05 -19.22 -13.81
CA ASP A 114 -21.79 -20.23 -13.05
C ASP A 114 -21.29 -20.40 -11.60
N ASP A 115 -20.02 -20.08 -11.35
CA ASP A 115 -19.39 -20.10 -10.01
C ASP A 115 -19.47 -18.74 -9.28
N PHE A 116 -20.08 -17.72 -9.89
CA PHE A 116 -20.16 -16.35 -9.40
C PHE A 116 -18.83 -15.61 -9.22
N ARG A 117 -17.69 -16.18 -9.64
CA ARG A 117 -16.36 -15.59 -9.40
C ARG A 117 -15.95 -14.57 -10.46
N SER A 118 -16.71 -14.45 -11.53
CA SER A 118 -16.51 -13.46 -12.59
C SER A 118 -17.84 -12.92 -13.10
N VAL A 119 -17.77 -11.79 -13.79
CA VAL A 119 -18.91 -11.19 -14.51
C VAL A 119 -18.55 -11.11 -15.98
N ASN A 120 -19.41 -11.61 -16.85
CA ASN A 120 -19.22 -11.66 -18.30
C ASN A 120 -20.37 -10.93 -18.98
N HIS A 121 -20.09 -10.20 -20.06
CA HIS A 121 -21.15 -9.80 -20.98
C HIS A 121 -21.55 -11.01 -21.81
N ILE A 122 -22.85 -11.30 -21.89
CA ILE A 122 -23.42 -12.39 -22.69
C ILE A 122 -24.54 -11.84 -23.56
N ILE A 123 -24.86 -12.57 -24.64
CA ILE A 123 -25.98 -12.28 -25.53
C ILE A 123 -27.07 -13.35 -25.30
N ILE A 124 -28.31 -12.90 -25.12
CA ILE A 124 -29.51 -13.76 -25.00
C ILE A 124 -30.54 -13.37 -26.07
N ASN A 125 -31.44 -14.29 -26.38
CA ASN A 125 -32.59 -14.06 -27.27
C ASN A 125 -33.87 -14.74 -26.79
N ASP A 126 -33.92 -15.14 -25.52
CA ASP A 126 -35.03 -15.81 -24.87
C ASP A 126 -35.31 -15.17 -23.50
N LYS A 127 -36.58 -15.20 -23.07
CA LYS A 127 -37.00 -14.60 -21.79
C LYS A 127 -36.52 -15.37 -20.58
N ASP A 128 -36.34 -16.69 -20.69
CA ASP A 128 -35.92 -17.54 -19.58
C ASP A 128 -34.49 -17.19 -19.11
N SER A 129 -33.64 -16.77 -20.05
CA SER A 129 -32.28 -16.31 -19.77
C SER A 129 -32.20 -14.87 -19.27
N LEU A 130 -33.29 -14.08 -19.32
CA LEU A 130 -33.28 -12.66 -18.95
C LEU A 130 -32.88 -12.41 -17.49
N GLN A 131 -33.24 -13.33 -16.58
CA GLN A 131 -32.87 -13.24 -15.17
C GLN A 131 -31.35 -13.14 -14.97
N LYS A 132 -30.54 -13.76 -15.84
CA LYS A 132 -29.07 -13.69 -15.78
C LYS A 132 -28.54 -12.26 -15.92
N LEU A 133 -29.25 -11.43 -16.70
CA LEU A 133 -28.89 -10.04 -16.97
C LEU A 133 -29.42 -9.04 -15.94
N ARG A 134 -30.39 -9.45 -15.11
CA ARG A 134 -30.97 -8.59 -14.06
C ARG A 134 -30.02 -8.40 -12.88
N GLY A 135 -30.30 -7.38 -12.08
CA GLY A 135 -29.51 -7.06 -10.89
C GLY A 135 -28.19 -6.34 -11.19
N SER A 136 -27.69 -5.63 -10.19
CA SER A 136 -26.46 -4.85 -10.27
C SER A 136 -25.28 -5.78 -9.98
N LYS A 137 -24.22 -5.66 -10.77
CA LYS A 137 -22.97 -6.40 -10.60
C LYS A 137 -21.85 -5.40 -10.40
N TYR A 138 -21.43 -5.21 -9.15
CA TYR A 138 -20.41 -4.22 -8.78
C TYR A 138 -19.00 -4.74 -9.01
N VAL A 139 -18.69 -5.24 -10.19
CA VAL A 139 -17.37 -5.79 -10.57
C VAL A 139 -17.12 -5.50 -12.05
N GLN A 140 -15.86 -5.32 -12.48
CA GLN A 140 -15.56 -5.26 -13.91
C GLN A 140 -16.10 -6.51 -14.62
N SER A 141 -16.93 -6.29 -15.65
CA SER A 141 -17.35 -7.36 -16.55
C SER A 141 -16.35 -7.59 -17.68
N ILE A 142 -16.22 -8.85 -18.09
CA ILE A 142 -15.41 -9.31 -19.21
C ILE A 142 -16.26 -9.20 -20.48
N ILE A 143 -15.77 -8.46 -21.48
CA ILE A 143 -16.47 -8.28 -22.76
C ILE A 143 -16.27 -9.47 -23.70
N GLY A 144 -15.11 -10.13 -23.67
CA GLY A 144 -14.78 -11.21 -24.62
C GLY A 144 -14.88 -10.74 -26.07
N ASP A 145 -15.50 -11.55 -26.92
CA ASP A 145 -15.74 -11.29 -28.35
C ASP A 145 -17.16 -10.75 -28.65
N VAL A 146 -17.92 -10.36 -27.61
CA VAL A 146 -19.32 -9.93 -27.76
C VAL A 146 -19.52 -8.79 -28.75
N TYR A 147 -18.54 -7.87 -28.90
CA TYR A 147 -18.67 -6.83 -29.92
C TYR A 147 -18.63 -7.38 -31.35
N LYS A 148 -17.79 -8.40 -31.61
CA LYS A 148 -17.74 -9.09 -32.92
C LYS A 148 -19.05 -9.85 -33.17
N GLU A 149 -19.59 -10.52 -32.15
CA GLU A 149 -20.86 -11.25 -32.23
C GLU A 149 -22.04 -10.31 -32.53
N ILE A 150 -22.16 -9.19 -31.81
CA ILE A 150 -23.18 -8.17 -32.08
C ILE A 150 -23.04 -7.62 -33.50
N GLN A 151 -21.81 -7.41 -34.00
CA GLN A 151 -21.62 -6.94 -35.38
C GLN A 151 -22.16 -7.94 -36.40
N THR A 152 -22.01 -9.25 -36.15
CA THR A 152 -22.60 -10.29 -37.00
C THR A 152 -24.13 -10.22 -36.98
N LEU A 153 -24.74 -10.05 -35.81
CA LEU A 153 -26.20 -9.90 -35.67
C LEU A 153 -26.73 -8.65 -36.39
N LEU A 154 -26.08 -7.50 -36.21
CA LEU A 154 -26.47 -6.25 -36.86
C LEU A 154 -26.35 -6.34 -38.39
N ARG A 155 -25.30 -7.01 -38.90
CA ARG A 155 -25.15 -7.28 -40.35
C ARG A 155 -26.24 -8.20 -40.89
N ALA A 156 -26.76 -9.10 -40.06
CA ALA A 156 -27.92 -9.94 -40.39
C ALA A 156 -29.27 -9.22 -40.22
N GLY A 157 -29.27 -7.90 -39.97
CA GLY A 157 -30.49 -7.09 -39.80
C GLY A 157 -31.24 -7.36 -38.50
N LYS A 158 -30.60 -7.99 -37.50
CA LYS A 158 -31.23 -8.25 -36.20
C LYS A 158 -31.15 -7.03 -35.30
N LYS A 159 -32.23 -6.77 -34.56
CA LYS A 159 -32.28 -5.74 -33.52
C LYS A 159 -31.51 -6.20 -32.29
N VAL A 160 -30.68 -5.33 -31.72
CA VAL A 160 -29.84 -5.61 -30.55
C VAL A 160 -30.00 -4.51 -29.50
N LEU A 161 -30.23 -4.91 -28.26
CA LEU A 161 -30.11 -4.05 -27.07
C LEU A 161 -28.75 -4.31 -26.42
N PHE A 162 -27.86 -3.32 -26.35
CA PHE A 162 -26.60 -3.41 -25.61
C PHE A 162 -26.67 -2.62 -24.31
N SER A 163 -26.54 -3.29 -23.16
CA SER A 163 -26.44 -2.66 -21.85
C SER A 163 -25.04 -2.79 -21.25
N GLY A 164 -24.52 -1.69 -20.69
CA GLY A 164 -23.23 -1.69 -20.02
C GLY A 164 -22.94 -0.43 -19.23
N THR A 165 -21.72 -0.33 -18.71
CA THR A 165 -21.25 0.93 -18.12
C THR A 165 -21.07 2.01 -19.20
N PRO A 166 -21.11 3.31 -18.86
CA PRO A 166 -20.97 4.37 -19.86
C PRO A 166 -19.71 4.26 -20.71
N CYS A 167 -18.58 3.80 -20.14
CA CYS A 167 -17.35 3.60 -20.91
C CYS A 167 -17.42 2.39 -21.87
N GLN A 168 -18.16 1.34 -21.53
CA GLN A 168 -18.45 0.23 -22.44
C GLN A 168 -19.40 0.65 -23.56
N VAL A 169 -20.40 1.48 -23.26
CA VAL A 169 -21.31 2.03 -24.27
C VAL A 169 -20.60 3.01 -25.20
N ALA A 170 -19.73 3.86 -24.68
CA ALA A 170 -18.85 4.69 -25.51
C ALA A 170 -18.00 3.84 -26.47
N GLY A 171 -17.49 2.72 -25.95
CA GLY A 171 -16.79 1.71 -26.76
C GLY A 171 -17.68 1.11 -27.85
N ALA A 172 -18.89 0.67 -27.50
CA ALA A 172 -19.86 0.13 -28.45
C ALA A 172 -20.16 1.13 -29.57
N ARG A 173 -20.40 2.40 -29.25
CA ARG A 173 -20.63 3.46 -30.26
C ARG A 173 -19.44 3.64 -31.21
N LYS A 174 -18.21 3.59 -30.70
CA LYS A 174 -17.01 3.62 -31.56
C LYS A 174 -16.88 2.38 -32.43
N PHE A 175 -17.37 1.23 -31.97
CA PHE A 175 -17.26 -0.03 -32.70
C PHE A 175 -18.32 -0.15 -33.80
N PHE A 176 -19.58 0.22 -33.52
CA PHE A 176 -20.73 0.01 -34.38
C PHE A 176 -21.17 1.25 -35.18
N GLY A 177 -20.78 2.47 -34.75
CA GLY A 177 -21.32 3.71 -35.30
C GLY A 177 -22.78 3.94 -34.90
N ASP A 178 -23.47 4.80 -35.65
CA ASP A 178 -24.92 4.98 -35.49
C ASP A 178 -25.66 3.94 -36.33
N ASN A 179 -26.07 2.85 -35.67
CA ASN A 179 -26.80 1.75 -36.30
C ASN A 179 -28.26 1.76 -35.83
N GLU A 180 -29.22 1.80 -36.75
CA GLU A 180 -30.65 1.87 -36.44
C GLU A 180 -31.16 0.64 -35.68
N ASN A 181 -30.55 -0.53 -35.91
CA ASN A 181 -30.89 -1.78 -35.25
C ASN A 181 -30.21 -1.96 -33.87
N LEU A 182 -29.39 -0.99 -33.43
CA LEU A 182 -28.73 -1.02 -32.12
C LEU A 182 -29.34 0.02 -31.19
N ILE A 183 -29.86 -0.43 -30.04
CA ILE A 183 -30.25 0.43 -28.92
C ILE A 183 -29.23 0.25 -27.80
N THR A 184 -28.72 1.34 -27.26
CA THR A 184 -27.73 1.30 -26.18
C THR A 184 -28.31 1.82 -24.86
N VAL A 185 -28.03 1.08 -23.77
CA VAL A 185 -28.45 1.44 -22.40
C VAL A 185 -27.20 1.56 -21.53
N ASP A 186 -26.94 2.76 -21.00
CA ASP A 186 -25.94 2.96 -19.96
C ASP A 186 -26.57 3.15 -18.58
N ILE A 187 -25.73 3.11 -17.54
CA ILE A 187 -26.15 3.33 -16.16
C ILE A 187 -25.43 4.53 -15.54
N VAL A 188 -26.05 5.18 -14.56
CA VAL A 188 -25.31 6.10 -13.67
C VAL A 188 -24.31 5.27 -12.87
N CYS A 189 -23.03 5.39 -13.26
CA CYS A 189 -21.95 4.55 -12.79
C CYS A 189 -21.08 5.29 -11.78
N HIS A 190 -20.99 4.73 -10.58
CA HIS A 190 -20.15 5.24 -9.50
C HIS A 190 -18.67 4.90 -9.70
N GLY A 191 -18.37 3.66 -10.10
CA GLY A 191 -17.03 3.15 -10.34
C GLY A 191 -17.07 1.66 -10.69
N ILE A 192 -15.94 1.14 -11.18
CA ILE A 192 -15.80 -0.27 -11.56
C ILE A 192 -14.82 -0.94 -10.59
N PRO A 193 -15.30 -1.78 -9.65
CA PRO A 193 -14.44 -2.52 -8.74
C PRO A 193 -13.56 -3.58 -9.40
N SER A 194 -12.43 -3.87 -8.76
CA SER A 194 -11.45 -4.86 -9.16
C SER A 194 -12.01 -6.30 -9.09
N PRO A 195 -11.85 -7.09 -10.17
CA PRO A 195 -12.06 -8.54 -10.14
C PRO A 195 -11.20 -9.28 -9.10
N LYS A 196 -9.94 -8.89 -8.91
CA LYS A 196 -9.05 -9.48 -7.90
C LYS A 196 -9.58 -9.21 -6.49
N SER A 197 -9.95 -7.97 -6.20
CA SER A 197 -10.55 -7.61 -4.90
C SER A 197 -11.89 -8.29 -4.69
N TYR A 198 -12.69 -8.51 -5.74
CA TYR A 198 -13.93 -9.27 -5.67
C TYR A 198 -13.70 -10.72 -5.26
N ARG A 199 -12.79 -11.42 -5.95
CA ARG A 199 -12.44 -12.80 -5.60
C ARG A 199 -11.89 -12.90 -4.17
N LEU A 200 -11.02 -11.97 -3.76
CA LEU A 200 -10.53 -11.91 -2.39
C LEU A 200 -11.67 -11.73 -1.37
N PHE A 201 -12.62 -10.83 -1.63
CA PHE A 201 -13.81 -10.65 -0.78
C PHE A 201 -14.65 -11.92 -0.69
N LEU A 202 -14.86 -12.63 -1.80
CA LEU A 202 -15.56 -13.92 -1.77
C LEU A 202 -14.82 -14.94 -0.90
N ASP A 203 -13.50 -15.02 -1.04
CA ASP A 203 -12.67 -16.05 -0.40
C ASP A 203 -12.43 -15.81 1.09
N THR A 204 -12.30 -14.55 1.52
CA THR A 204 -11.90 -14.21 2.89
C THR A 204 -13.03 -13.64 3.74
N VAL A 205 -14.16 -13.27 3.15
CA VAL A 205 -15.30 -12.69 3.89
C VAL A 205 -16.57 -13.50 3.67
N VAL A 206 -16.96 -13.75 2.42
CA VAL A 206 -18.24 -14.41 2.13
C VAL A 206 -18.19 -15.90 2.50
N THR A 207 -17.10 -16.59 2.17
CA THR A 207 -16.98 -18.04 2.35
C THR A 207 -16.19 -18.42 3.60
N GLU A 208 -15.75 -17.45 4.42
CA GLU A 208 -14.87 -17.67 5.57
C GLU A 208 -15.42 -18.72 6.56
N ARG A 209 -16.73 -18.65 6.84
CA ARG A 209 -17.41 -19.50 7.83
C ARG A 209 -18.05 -20.75 7.24
N SER A 210 -17.92 -20.97 5.93
CA SER A 210 -18.54 -22.10 5.24
C SER A 210 -17.60 -23.29 5.16
N GLU A 211 -18.12 -24.48 5.38
CA GLU A 211 -17.40 -25.73 5.17
C GLU A 211 -17.35 -26.07 3.67
N ASN A 212 -18.40 -25.70 2.92
CA ASN A 212 -18.44 -25.81 1.45
C ASN A 212 -18.46 -24.44 0.76
N LYS A 213 -17.28 -23.99 0.32
CA LYS A 213 -17.06 -22.67 -0.30
C LYS A 213 -17.70 -22.49 -1.69
N ASP A 214 -18.39 -23.49 -2.22
CA ASP A 214 -19.16 -23.34 -3.45
C ASP A 214 -20.33 -22.38 -3.24
N ILE A 215 -20.32 -21.27 -3.98
CA ILE A 215 -21.43 -20.31 -3.99
C ILE A 215 -22.53 -20.85 -4.92
N LYS A 216 -23.76 -20.98 -4.42
CA LYS A 216 -24.94 -21.43 -5.17
C LYS A 216 -25.86 -20.29 -5.56
N GLU A 217 -25.91 -19.24 -4.75
CA GLU A 217 -26.64 -18.01 -5.04
C GLU A 217 -25.77 -16.82 -4.64
N PHE A 218 -25.78 -15.76 -5.45
CA PHE A 218 -25.12 -14.49 -5.13
C PHE A 218 -25.92 -13.33 -5.69
N SER A 219 -26.13 -12.29 -4.88
CA SER A 219 -26.71 -11.04 -5.36
C SER A 219 -26.20 -9.84 -4.59
N PHE A 220 -26.05 -8.73 -5.33
CA PHE A 220 -26.05 -7.42 -4.73
C PHE A 220 -27.49 -6.88 -4.71
N ARG A 221 -27.85 -6.19 -3.63
CA ARG A 221 -29.19 -5.60 -3.42
C ARG A 221 -30.30 -6.65 -3.30
N ASN A 222 -30.14 -7.59 -2.38
CA ASN A 222 -31.21 -8.51 -2.01
C ASN A 222 -32.38 -7.75 -1.36
N LYS A 223 -33.47 -7.56 -2.11
CA LYS A 223 -34.65 -6.81 -1.67
C LYS A 223 -35.57 -7.58 -0.74
N HIS A 224 -35.58 -8.92 -0.79
CA HIS A 224 -36.52 -9.72 -0.01
C HIS A 224 -36.33 -9.55 1.50
N LYS A 225 -35.11 -9.26 1.95
CA LYS A 225 -34.78 -9.06 3.36
C LYS A 225 -34.48 -7.61 3.72
N HIS A 226 -33.89 -6.82 2.81
CA HIS A 226 -33.43 -5.45 3.10
C HIS A 226 -34.28 -4.34 2.45
N GLY A 227 -35.33 -4.70 1.70
CA GLY A 227 -36.04 -3.75 0.84
C GLY A 227 -35.12 -3.16 -0.24
N TRP A 228 -35.51 -2.03 -0.82
CA TRP A 228 -34.64 -1.30 -1.75
C TRP A 228 -33.47 -0.63 -1.02
N SER A 229 -32.38 -1.38 -0.87
CA SER A 229 -31.15 -0.93 -0.20
C SER A 229 -29.90 -1.59 -0.79
N HIS A 230 -28.74 -1.13 -0.35
CA HIS A 230 -27.45 -1.77 -0.63
C HIS A 230 -27.26 -2.94 0.33
N SER A 231 -27.06 -4.14 -0.21
CA SER A 231 -26.77 -5.36 0.54
C SER A 231 -25.96 -6.34 -0.30
N VAL A 232 -25.32 -7.31 0.37
CA VAL A 232 -24.66 -8.45 -0.26
C VAL A 232 -25.29 -9.71 0.32
N TYR A 233 -25.78 -10.57 -0.56
CA TYR A 233 -26.30 -11.88 -0.22
C TYR A 233 -25.51 -12.96 -0.97
N ALA A 234 -25.15 -14.02 -0.26
CA ALA A 234 -24.63 -15.24 -0.85
C ALA A 234 -25.12 -16.46 -0.06
N LYS A 235 -25.35 -17.56 -0.77
CA LYS A 235 -25.70 -18.85 -0.19
C LYS A 235 -24.74 -19.92 -0.67
N MET A 236 -24.20 -20.69 0.27
CA MET A 236 -23.15 -21.67 0.04
C MET A 236 -23.75 -23.07 -0.14
N GLY A 237 -22.95 -24.02 -0.64
CA GLY A 237 -23.40 -25.39 -0.92
C GLY A 237 -23.79 -26.19 0.32
N ASP A 238 -23.32 -25.79 1.50
CA ASP A 238 -23.69 -26.33 2.81
C ASP A 238 -24.94 -25.66 3.42
N GLY A 239 -25.49 -24.65 2.74
CA GLY A 239 -26.63 -23.86 3.21
C GLY A 239 -26.28 -22.66 4.10
N TYR A 240 -24.99 -22.39 4.38
CA TYR A 240 -24.58 -21.16 5.06
C TYR A 240 -25.00 -19.93 4.22
N GLU A 241 -25.50 -18.89 4.89
CA GLU A 241 -25.89 -17.62 4.27
C GLU A 241 -25.01 -16.47 4.78
N TYR A 242 -24.38 -15.76 3.85
CA TYR A 242 -23.79 -14.46 4.11
C TYR A 242 -24.79 -13.40 3.66
N ASP A 243 -25.34 -12.64 4.60
CA ASP A 243 -26.37 -11.65 4.31
C ASP A 243 -26.13 -10.38 5.13
N LYS A 244 -25.61 -9.34 4.47
CA LYS A 244 -25.11 -8.13 5.13
C LYS A 244 -25.60 -6.88 4.43
N GLY A 245 -26.13 -5.94 5.22
CA GLY A 245 -26.52 -4.62 4.75
C GLY A 245 -25.31 -3.73 4.46
N LYS A 246 -25.59 -2.55 3.88
CA LYS A 246 -24.62 -1.53 3.46
C LYS A 246 -23.51 -1.26 4.48
N TYR A 247 -23.86 -1.08 5.75
CA TYR A 247 -22.93 -0.65 6.80
C TYR A 247 -22.24 -1.82 7.51
N GLU A 248 -22.65 -3.07 7.22
CA GLU A 248 -22.11 -4.26 7.86
C GLU A 248 -21.08 -4.99 6.99
N THR A 249 -21.08 -4.77 5.67
CA THR A 249 -20.16 -5.44 4.75
C THR A 249 -18.97 -4.55 4.38
N PRO A 250 -17.72 -5.07 4.44
CA PRO A 250 -16.55 -4.30 4.02
C PRO A 250 -16.59 -3.96 2.52
N TRP A 251 -17.35 -4.70 1.71
CA TRP A 251 -17.45 -4.46 0.26
C TRP A 251 -17.95 -3.05 -0.06
N TYR A 252 -19.03 -2.61 0.61
CA TYR A 252 -19.59 -1.27 0.38
C TYR A 252 -18.72 -0.17 0.98
N ASN A 253 -18.01 -0.45 2.08
CA ASN A 253 -17.01 0.47 2.62
C ASN A 253 -15.89 0.73 1.59
N ALA A 254 -15.42 -0.29 0.86
CA ALA A 254 -14.44 -0.10 -0.21
C ALA A 254 -15.05 0.58 -1.45
N PHE A 255 -16.21 0.09 -1.93
CA PHE A 255 -16.80 0.54 -3.19
C PHE A 255 -17.28 2.00 -3.15
N ILE A 256 -18.01 2.41 -2.11
CA ILE A 256 -18.58 3.76 -2.00
C ILE A 256 -17.49 4.81 -1.85
N ASN A 257 -16.34 4.43 -1.30
CA ASN A 257 -15.18 5.31 -1.18
C ASN A 257 -14.31 5.35 -2.45
N ILE A 258 -14.66 4.63 -3.54
CA ILE A 258 -13.81 4.47 -4.74
C ILE A 258 -12.42 3.94 -4.34
N LEU A 259 -12.36 3.03 -3.36
CA LEU A 259 -11.11 2.47 -2.84
C LEU A 259 -10.63 1.30 -3.70
N ASN A 260 -11.53 0.37 -4.05
CA ASN A 260 -11.23 -0.83 -4.83
C ASN A 260 -11.58 -0.68 -6.32
N CYS A 261 -11.83 0.55 -6.79
CA CYS A 261 -12.24 0.85 -8.16
C CYS A 261 -11.04 1.04 -9.10
N ARG A 262 -11.27 0.89 -10.41
CA ARG A 262 -10.29 1.19 -11.46
C ARG A 262 -9.83 2.65 -11.37
N GLU A 263 -8.55 2.90 -11.58
CA GLU A 263 -7.97 4.25 -11.50
C GLU A 263 -8.70 5.27 -12.38
N SER A 264 -9.06 4.87 -13.62
CA SER A 264 -9.81 5.71 -14.56
C SER A 264 -11.20 6.13 -14.07
N CYS A 265 -11.78 5.44 -13.08
CA CYS A 265 -13.07 5.81 -12.50
C CYS A 265 -13.00 7.11 -11.71
N GLY A 266 -11.84 7.42 -11.11
CA GLY A 266 -11.59 8.65 -10.35
C GLY A 266 -11.65 9.94 -11.17
N ASN A 267 -11.63 9.80 -12.50
CA ASN A 267 -11.70 10.91 -13.46
C ASN A 267 -12.40 10.45 -14.76
N CYS A 268 -13.49 9.71 -14.64
CA CYS A 268 -14.14 9.08 -15.78
C CYS A 268 -14.76 10.10 -16.74
N ARG A 269 -14.31 10.09 -18.00
CA ARG A 269 -14.82 11.03 -19.01
C ARG A 269 -16.26 10.73 -19.46
N PHE A 270 -16.73 9.50 -19.26
CA PHE A 270 -17.96 8.97 -19.85
C PHE A 270 -19.15 8.94 -18.90
N ASN A 271 -18.91 9.03 -17.58
CA ASN A 271 -19.96 8.76 -16.59
C ASN A 271 -20.82 9.97 -16.25
N LYS A 272 -20.74 11.08 -17.00
CA LYS A 272 -21.44 12.35 -16.79
C LYS A 272 -22.19 12.77 -18.06
N ILE A 273 -23.11 13.72 -17.94
CA ILE A 273 -23.77 14.34 -19.09
C ILE A 273 -22.73 15.11 -19.95
N PRO A 274 -22.82 15.04 -21.29
CA PRO A 274 -23.81 14.28 -22.05
C PRO A 274 -23.52 12.77 -22.04
N ARG A 275 -24.59 11.97 -21.93
CA ARG A 275 -24.55 10.52 -21.67
C ARG A 275 -24.17 9.72 -22.93
N GLN A 276 -23.82 8.44 -22.76
CA GLN A 276 -23.34 7.60 -23.86
C GLN A 276 -24.46 6.72 -24.44
N GLY A 277 -25.30 6.16 -23.59
CA GLY A 277 -26.45 5.36 -24.01
C GLY A 277 -27.52 6.18 -24.71
N ASP A 278 -28.32 5.55 -25.56
CA ASP A 278 -29.59 6.11 -26.02
C ASP A 278 -30.53 6.31 -24.83
N ILE A 279 -30.47 5.38 -23.87
CA ILE A 279 -31.14 5.46 -22.58
C ILE A 279 -30.09 5.37 -21.46
N THR A 280 -30.22 6.22 -20.43
CA THR A 280 -29.51 6.07 -19.15
C THR A 280 -30.47 5.61 -18.08
N LEU A 281 -30.10 4.59 -17.29
CA LEU A 281 -30.86 4.16 -16.11
C LEU A 281 -30.12 4.52 -14.82
N ALA A 282 -30.87 4.95 -13.81
CA ALA A 282 -30.35 5.20 -12.47
C ALA A 282 -31.36 4.86 -11.38
N ASP A 283 -30.89 4.87 -10.15
CA ASP A 283 -31.73 4.92 -8.96
C ASP A 283 -32.30 6.33 -8.75
N PHE A 284 -33.58 6.42 -8.41
CA PHE A 284 -34.21 7.68 -8.05
C PHE A 284 -33.94 8.01 -6.57
N TRP A 285 -32.74 8.52 -6.28
CA TRP A 285 -32.32 8.82 -4.90
C TRP A 285 -33.06 9.99 -4.24
N ALA A 286 -33.64 10.91 -5.02
CA ALA A 286 -34.43 12.05 -4.55
C ALA A 286 -35.93 11.77 -4.62
N ILE A 287 -36.35 10.57 -4.21
CA ILE A 287 -37.73 10.09 -4.41
C ILE A 287 -38.77 10.95 -3.68
N GLU A 288 -38.37 11.62 -2.60
CA GLU A 288 -39.16 12.57 -1.83
C GLU A 288 -39.64 13.80 -2.63
N GLU A 289 -39.03 14.05 -3.78
CA GLU A 289 -39.43 15.11 -4.72
C GLU A 289 -40.60 14.67 -5.62
N LEU A 290 -40.95 13.38 -5.61
CA LEU A 290 -42.10 12.83 -6.33
C LEU A 290 -43.32 12.66 -5.41
N PRO A 291 -44.52 12.46 -5.97
CA PRO A 291 -45.70 12.06 -5.19
C PRO A 291 -45.44 10.77 -4.38
N LYS A 292 -45.97 10.70 -3.16
CA LYS A 292 -45.67 9.65 -2.17
C LYS A 292 -45.90 8.21 -2.69
N GLU A 293 -46.83 8.01 -3.60
CA GLU A 293 -47.12 6.72 -4.22
C GLU A 293 -45.98 6.16 -5.11
N TRP A 294 -44.92 6.95 -5.34
CA TRP A 294 -43.71 6.51 -6.04
C TRP A 294 -42.62 5.97 -5.08
N ASP A 295 -42.79 6.11 -3.76
CA ASP A 295 -41.89 5.59 -2.74
C ASP A 295 -42.53 4.45 -1.94
N ASP A 296 -42.69 3.30 -2.58
CA ASP A 296 -43.27 2.09 -1.99
C ASP A 296 -42.19 1.10 -1.49
N GLY A 297 -40.93 1.51 -1.44
CA GLY A 297 -39.80 0.69 -1.00
C GLY A 297 -39.38 -0.43 -1.95
N LYS A 298 -40.01 -0.59 -3.12
CA LYS A 298 -39.65 -1.60 -4.15
C LYS A 298 -38.69 -1.06 -5.20
N GLY A 299 -38.41 0.25 -5.18
CA GLY A 299 -37.41 0.93 -5.99
C GLY A 299 -37.97 1.59 -7.25
N THR A 300 -37.58 2.84 -7.49
CA THR A 300 -38.01 3.67 -8.63
C THR A 300 -36.78 4.08 -9.41
N SER A 301 -36.86 3.99 -10.75
CA SER A 301 -35.74 4.36 -11.61
C SER A 301 -35.87 5.78 -12.14
N ILE A 302 -34.73 6.46 -12.27
CA ILE A 302 -34.57 7.55 -13.22
C ILE A 302 -34.28 6.92 -14.59
N VAL A 303 -34.93 7.46 -15.62
CA VAL A 303 -34.70 7.12 -17.03
C VAL A 303 -34.39 8.41 -17.78
N CYS A 304 -33.20 8.52 -18.37
CA CYS A 304 -32.88 9.62 -19.27
C CYS A 304 -32.95 9.12 -20.72
N ALA A 305 -33.80 9.73 -21.54
CA ALA A 305 -33.80 9.53 -22.99
C ALA A 305 -32.80 10.52 -23.61
N ASN A 306 -31.61 10.03 -23.97
CA ASN A 306 -30.50 10.87 -24.43
C ASN A 306 -30.48 11.06 -25.95
N SER A 307 -31.28 10.29 -26.69
CA SER A 307 -31.41 10.39 -28.15
C SER A 307 -32.86 10.14 -28.57
N LEU A 308 -33.21 10.52 -29.81
CA LEU A 308 -34.52 10.21 -30.39
C LEU A 308 -34.77 8.69 -30.41
N LYS A 309 -33.73 7.89 -30.66
CA LYS A 309 -33.78 6.42 -30.59
C LYS A 309 -34.14 5.94 -29.19
N GLY A 310 -33.59 6.57 -28.16
CA GLY A 310 -33.92 6.29 -26.77
C GLY A 310 -35.35 6.66 -26.40
N GLU A 311 -35.84 7.80 -26.88
CA GLU A 311 -37.24 8.22 -26.68
C GLU A 311 -38.22 7.25 -27.35
N VAL A 312 -37.97 6.86 -28.60
CA VAL A 312 -38.78 5.86 -29.32
C VAL A 312 -38.77 4.51 -28.59
N ALA A 313 -37.60 4.08 -28.11
CA ALA A 313 -37.48 2.84 -27.35
C ALA A 313 -38.26 2.90 -26.02
N LEU A 314 -38.22 4.02 -25.30
CA LEU A 314 -38.96 4.21 -24.06
C LEU A 314 -40.48 4.24 -24.29
N ASN A 315 -40.93 4.94 -25.34
CA ASN A 315 -42.34 4.98 -25.72
C ASN A 315 -42.88 3.61 -26.13
N SER A 316 -42.02 2.73 -26.69
CA SER A 316 -42.44 1.38 -27.08
C SER A 316 -42.84 0.46 -25.91
N ILE A 317 -42.52 0.86 -24.67
CA ILE A 317 -42.83 0.12 -23.44
C ILE A 317 -43.70 0.91 -22.46
N SER A 318 -44.20 2.10 -22.84
CA SER A 318 -44.90 3.00 -21.90
C SER A 318 -46.23 2.46 -21.36
N GLU A 319 -46.83 1.47 -22.04
CA GLU A 319 -48.05 0.78 -21.56
C GLU A 319 -47.74 -0.30 -20.50
N GLU A 320 -46.47 -0.76 -20.43
CA GLU A 320 -46.02 -1.81 -19.51
C GLU A 320 -45.33 -1.25 -18.24
N ILE A 321 -45.07 0.06 -18.21
CA ILE A 321 -44.45 0.75 -17.08
C ILE A 321 -45.27 1.96 -16.65
N LYS A 322 -45.31 2.24 -15.35
CA LYS A 322 -45.71 3.55 -14.83
C LYS A 322 -44.59 4.54 -15.11
N ILE A 323 -44.90 5.66 -15.76
CA ILE A 323 -43.93 6.69 -16.13
C ILE A 323 -44.43 8.08 -15.73
N LEU A 324 -43.51 8.92 -15.26
CA LEU A 324 -43.77 10.33 -14.92
C LEU A 324 -42.58 11.17 -15.39
N GLU A 325 -42.83 12.14 -16.24
CA GLU A 325 -41.81 13.10 -16.66
C GLU A 325 -41.37 13.98 -15.49
N THR A 326 -40.08 14.24 -15.39
CA THR A 326 -39.46 15.03 -14.33
C THR A 326 -38.32 15.88 -14.87
N GLU A 327 -37.83 16.81 -14.07
CA GLU A 327 -36.75 17.72 -14.45
C GLU A 327 -35.38 17.07 -14.23
N ILE A 328 -34.42 17.39 -15.11
CA ILE A 328 -33.04 16.89 -15.00
C ILE A 328 -32.39 17.28 -13.68
N ASP A 329 -32.74 18.45 -13.13
CA ASP A 329 -32.20 18.92 -11.86
C ASP A 329 -32.71 18.12 -10.67
N VAL A 330 -33.93 17.57 -10.73
CA VAL A 330 -34.44 16.61 -9.73
C VAL A 330 -33.65 15.31 -9.82
N ALA A 331 -33.45 14.78 -11.03
CA ALA A 331 -32.67 13.55 -11.22
C ALA A 331 -31.20 13.69 -10.79
N ARG A 332 -30.60 14.89 -10.89
CA ARG A 332 -29.24 15.19 -10.43
C ARG A 332 -29.10 15.21 -8.92
N LYS A 333 -30.16 15.53 -8.17
CA LYS A 333 -30.13 15.48 -6.68
C LYS A 333 -29.72 14.07 -6.25
N HIS A 334 -28.69 13.99 -5.41
CA HIS A 334 -28.11 12.74 -4.90
C HIS A 334 -27.50 11.77 -5.94
N ASN A 335 -27.60 12.05 -7.24
CA ASN A 335 -26.90 11.34 -8.32
C ASN A 335 -25.70 12.16 -8.82
N GLY A 336 -24.69 12.35 -7.97
CA GLY A 336 -23.52 13.17 -8.29
C GLY A 336 -22.81 12.78 -9.60
N ASN A 337 -22.86 11.50 -9.98
CA ASN A 337 -22.25 11.02 -11.22
C ASN A 337 -22.98 11.48 -12.49
N LEU A 338 -24.24 11.91 -12.45
CA LEU A 338 -24.85 12.59 -13.61
C LEU A 338 -24.14 13.93 -13.95
N VAL A 339 -23.54 14.57 -12.94
CA VAL A 339 -22.86 15.88 -13.07
C VAL A 339 -21.35 15.72 -13.23
N GLY A 340 -20.71 14.87 -12.43
CA GLY A 340 -19.26 14.71 -12.43
C GLY A 340 -18.76 13.42 -11.80
N SER A 341 -17.56 12.99 -12.15
CA SER A 341 -17.00 11.74 -11.64
C SER A 341 -16.63 11.83 -10.17
N SER A 342 -16.83 10.72 -9.46
CA SER A 342 -16.30 10.54 -8.11
C SER A 342 -14.76 10.56 -8.17
N LYS A 343 -14.11 11.12 -7.15
CA LYS A 343 -12.65 11.09 -7.04
C LYS A 343 -12.20 9.76 -6.43
N SER A 344 -11.06 9.24 -6.89
CA SER A 344 -10.43 8.07 -6.25
C SER A 344 -10.10 8.36 -4.79
N HIS A 345 -10.23 7.35 -3.93
CA HIS A 345 -9.78 7.47 -2.54
C HIS A 345 -8.28 7.77 -2.51
N LYS A 346 -7.85 8.68 -1.62
CA LYS A 346 -6.42 9.03 -1.45
C LYS A 346 -5.52 7.83 -1.10
N ASN A 347 -6.10 6.81 -0.44
CA ASN A 347 -5.41 5.59 -0.03
C ASN A 347 -5.71 4.38 -0.95
N ARG A 348 -6.18 4.59 -2.18
CA ARG A 348 -6.42 3.51 -3.16
C ARG A 348 -5.17 2.66 -3.42
N ASN A 349 -4.02 3.31 -3.63
CA ASN A 349 -2.77 2.58 -3.90
C ASN A 349 -2.37 1.73 -2.71
N ARG A 350 -2.46 2.30 -1.50
CA ARG A 350 -2.27 1.56 -0.24
C ARG A 350 -3.19 0.34 -0.13
N PHE A 351 -4.47 0.45 -0.50
CA PHE A 351 -5.37 -0.71 -0.50
C PHE A 351 -4.86 -1.84 -1.39
N PHE A 352 -4.43 -1.55 -2.62
CA PHE A 352 -3.91 -2.57 -3.52
C PHE A 352 -2.53 -3.10 -3.08
N GLU A 353 -1.68 -2.28 -2.46
CA GLU A 353 -0.44 -2.74 -1.81
C GLU A 353 -0.74 -3.75 -0.70
N LEU A 354 -1.72 -3.47 0.17
CA LEU A 354 -2.14 -4.39 1.24
C LEU A 354 -2.70 -5.71 0.69
N VAL A 355 -3.52 -5.64 -0.37
CA VAL A 355 -4.04 -6.82 -1.09
C VAL A 355 -2.90 -7.63 -1.70
N ASN A 356 -1.91 -6.96 -2.32
CA ASN A 356 -0.77 -7.63 -2.95
C ASN A 356 0.20 -8.24 -1.93
N LYS A 357 0.23 -7.73 -0.69
CA LYS A 357 0.91 -8.34 0.46
C LYS A 357 0.15 -9.53 1.06
N GLY A 358 -0.99 -9.94 0.49
CA GLY A 358 -1.73 -11.11 0.97
C GLY A 358 -2.64 -10.86 2.17
N ASN A 359 -2.91 -9.61 2.54
CA ASN A 359 -3.92 -9.31 3.55
C ASN A 359 -5.31 -9.69 3.04
N ASP A 360 -6.18 -10.15 3.92
CA ASP A 360 -7.58 -10.37 3.61
C ASP A 360 -8.29 -9.06 3.22
N PHE A 361 -9.47 -9.18 2.59
CA PHE A 361 -10.18 -8.02 2.05
C PHE A 361 -10.63 -7.03 3.15
N GLU A 362 -11.03 -7.51 4.33
CA GLU A 362 -11.54 -6.68 5.41
C GLU A 362 -10.40 -5.86 6.04
N LYS A 363 -9.29 -6.53 6.42
CA LYS A 363 -8.08 -5.88 6.92
C LYS A 363 -7.55 -4.88 5.91
N ALA A 364 -7.43 -5.23 4.62
CA ALA A 364 -6.95 -4.31 3.60
C ALA A 364 -7.84 -3.06 3.46
N THR A 365 -9.16 -3.23 3.51
CA THR A 365 -10.14 -2.13 3.45
C THR A 365 -10.04 -1.22 4.67
N GLU A 366 -10.06 -1.79 5.87
CA GLU A 366 -9.98 -1.04 7.12
C GLU A 366 -8.65 -0.30 7.24
N TYR A 367 -7.54 -0.99 6.98
CA TYR A 367 -6.19 -0.42 7.12
C TYR A 367 -5.93 0.69 6.10
N ALA A 368 -6.48 0.58 4.89
CA ALA A 368 -6.38 1.66 3.91
C ALA A 368 -7.25 2.87 4.30
N ILE A 369 -8.50 2.67 4.75
CA ILE A 369 -9.40 3.79 5.10
C ILE A 369 -8.96 4.48 6.38
N LYS A 370 -8.74 3.73 7.45
CA LYS A 370 -8.36 4.25 8.78
C LYS A 370 -6.86 4.53 8.90
N ARG A 371 -6.07 4.19 7.89
CA ARG A 371 -4.60 4.31 7.89
C ARG A 371 -3.98 3.58 9.10
N LYS A 372 -4.45 2.36 9.36
CA LYS A 372 -3.95 1.49 10.44
C LYS A 372 -2.65 0.79 10.01
N PHE A 373 -1.87 0.41 11.01
CA PHE A 373 -0.60 -0.31 10.90
C PHE A 373 -0.50 -1.32 12.04
N ASP A 374 0.14 -2.45 11.78
CA ASP A 374 0.40 -3.43 12.83
C ASP A 374 1.46 -2.90 13.81
N ILE A 375 2.50 -2.23 13.29
CA ILE A 375 3.65 -1.75 14.07
C ILE A 375 3.88 -0.25 13.86
N GLY A 376 3.98 0.50 14.96
CA GLY A 376 4.61 1.80 15.04
C GLY A 376 6.07 1.66 15.41
N TYR A 377 6.98 2.03 14.51
CA TYR A 377 8.41 1.83 14.69
C TYR A 377 9.12 3.13 15.10
N VAL A 378 9.81 3.12 16.23
CA VAL A 378 10.59 4.24 16.78
C VAL A 378 12.08 3.94 16.66
N GLY A 379 12.81 4.83 15.98
CA GLY A 379 14.27 4.75 15.86
C GLY A 379 14.85 5.94 15.11
N TRP A 380 16.18 6.03 15.06
CA TRP A 380 16.90 7.11 14.36
C TRP A 380 17.09 6.84 12.85
N TRP A 381 16.06 6.36 12.18
CA TRP A 381 16.09 6.11 10.73
C TRP A 381 16.29 7.37 9.89
N TYR A 382 16.08 8.55 10.49
CA TYR A 382 16.28 9.87 9.89
C TYR A 382 17.61 10.53 10.26
N GLY A 383 18.41 9.91 11.13
CA GLY A 383 19.72 10.41 11.52
C GLY A 383 20.69 10.40 10.34
N ILE A 384 21.56 11.40 10.24
CA ILE A 384 22.56 11.54 9.17
C ILE A 384 23.76 10.63 9.49
N ASN A 385 23.51 9.33 9.63
CA ASN A 385 24.51 8.32 9.92
C ASN A 385 24.17 7.02 9.17
N TYR A 386 25.07 6.56 8.29
CA TYR A 386 24.84 5.37 7.46
C TYR A 386 24.50 4.12 8.26
N GLY A 387 25.20 3.91 9.38
CA GLY A 387 24.94 2.79 10.28
C GLY A 387 23.54 2.83 10.90
N SER A 388 23.12 4.01 11.37
CA SER A 388 21.76 4.21 11.89
C SER A 388 20.71 3.93 10.81
N VAL A 389 20.87 4.46 9.61
CA VAL A 389 19.90 4.22 8.52
C VAL A 389 19.82 2.72 8.18
N LEU A 390 20.97 2.04 8.08
CA LEU A 390 21.05 0.61 7.72
C LEU A 390 20.47 -0.31 8.81
N THR A 391 20.73 -0.07 10.09
CA THR A 391 20.16 -0.90 11.17
C THR A 391 18.64 -0.76 11.25
N ASN A 392 18.11 0.46 11.03
CA ASN A 392 16.67 0.69 10.97
C ASN A 392 16.03 0.06 9.72
N PHE A 393 16.69 0.18 8.56
CA PHE A 393 16.25 -0.49 7.33
C PHE A 393 16.21 -2.00 7.50
N ALA A 394 17.25 -2.58 8.11
CA ALA A 394 17.35 -4.01 8.32
C ALA A 394 16.23 -4.54 9.22
N LEU A 395 15.91 -3.82 10.30
CA LEU A 395 14.80 -4.19 11.17
C LEU A 395 13.46 -4.03 10.47
N TRP A 396 13.24 -2.91 9.76
CA TRP A 396 12.03 -2.70 8.96
C TRP A 396 11.85 -3.80 7.90
N ASN A 397 12.91 -4.16 7.17
CA ASN A 397 12.86 -5.17 6.12
C ASN A 397 12.50 -6.55 6.69
N TYR A 398 13.14 -6.92 7.81
CA TYR A 398 12.83 -8.17 8.49
C TYR A 398 11.38 -8.19 8.99
N LEU A 399 10.91 -7.13 9.65
CA LEU A 399 9.51 -7.03 10.11
C LEU A 399 8.52 -7.08 8.93
N ASN A 400 8.82 -6.41 7.83
CA ASN A 400 7.99 -6.42 6.62
C ASN A 400 7.97 -7.82 5.96
N SER A 401 9.06 -8.60 6.05
CA SER A 401 9.12 -10.00 5.58
C SER A 401 8.28 -10.96 6.42
N LEU A 402 7.80 -10.52 7.59
CA LEU A 402 6.85 -11.25 8.44
C LEU A 402 5.40 -10.78 8.24
N ASP A 403 5.12 -10.11 7.11
CA ASP A 403 3.80 -9.61 6.70
C ASP A 403 3.20 -8.52 7.60
N TYR A 404 4.01 -7.87 8.45
CA TYR A 404 3.56 -6.72 9.23
C TYR A 404 3.57 -5.42 8.40
N THR A 405 2.53 -4.63 8.56
CA THR A 405 2.50 -3.23 8.09
C THR A 405 3.13 -2.32 9.14
N ILE A 406 4.04 -1.46 8.70
CA ILE A 406 4.90 -0.68 9.59
C ILE A 406 4.76 0.80 9.28
N LEU A 407 4.48 1.59 10.31
CA LEU A 407 4.57 3.05 10.29
C LEU A 407 5.88 3.46 10.95
N MET A 408 6.79 4.03 10.16
CA MET A 408 8.01 4.62 10.69
C MET A 408 7.66 5.97 11.35
N LEU A 409 7.81 6.05 12.67
CA LEU A 409 7.48 7.26 13.41
C LEU A 409 8.55 8.30 13.19
N ASP A 410 8.12 9.47 12.73
CA ASP A 410 8.97 10.62 12.52
C ASP A 410 9.41 11.24 13.86
N TRP A 411 10.50 12.01 13.85
CA TRP A 411 11.05 12.61 15.05
C TRP A 411 10.05 13.61 15.66
N PRO A 412 9.88 13.58 17.00
CA PRO A 412 8.98 14.50 17.66
C PRO A 412 9.53 15.93 17.70
N LEU A 413 8.61 16.89 17.72
CA LEU A 413 8.90 18.32 17.83
C LEU A 413 8.60 18.82 19.26
N GLU A 414 9.37 19.79 19.75
CA GLU A 414 9.04 20.46 21.00
C GLU A 414 7.77 21.32 20.88
N TYR A 415 7.62 22.01 19.74
CA TYR A 415 6.47 22.85 19.41
C TYR A 415 6.12 22.71 17.93
N PRO A 416 4.87 22.99 17.52
CA PRO A 416 4.49 22.94 16.12
C PRO A 416 5.35 23.92 15.30
N THR A 417 5.94 23.46 14.20
CA THR A 417 6.74 24.28 13.29
C THR A 417 6.38 23.99 11.83
N ASN A 418 6.52 25.02 10.99
CA ASN A 418 6.43 24.91 9.53
C ASN A 418 7.79 24.69 8.87
N ASP A 419 8.86 24.48 9.66
CA ASP A 419 10.19 24.26 9.11
C ASP A 419 10.20 23.06 8.16
N PRO A 420 10.81 23.19 6.97
CA PRO A 420 10.87 22.08 6.02
C PRO A 420 11.61 20.89 6.63
N ILE A 421 11.19 19.68 6.25
CA ILE A 421 11.93 18.45 6.56
C ILE A 421 13.28 18.53 5.81
N PRO A 422 14.43 18.34 6.47
CA PRO A 422 15.73 18.38 5.81
C PRO A 422 15.83 17.34 4.69
N ASP A 423 16.38 17.74 3.54
CA ASP A 423 16.66 16.85 2.41
C ASP A 423 18.04 16.17 2.58
N SER A 424 18.09 15.15 3.45
CA SER A 424 19.28 14.32 3.67
C SER A 424 19.21 12.99 2.91
N PHE A 425 20.35 12.32 2.71
CA PHE A 425 20.39 10.97 2.13
C PHE A 425 19.48 10.00 2.92
N ALA A 426 19.46 10.12 4.25
CA ALA A 426 18.60 9.33 5.13
C ALA A 426 17.11 9.54 4.80
N ARG A 427 16.71 10.79 4.52
CA ARG A 427 15.33 11.14 4.17
C ARG A 427 14.94 10.73 2.77
N ARG A 428 15.83 10.89 1.79
CA ARG A 428 15.63 10.38 0.43
C ARG A 428 15.45 8.86 0.43
N PHE A 429 16.31 8.15 1.16
CA PHE A 429 16.19 6.71 1.35
C PHE A 429 14.87 6.34 2.04
N ALA A 430 14.54 6.98 3.17
CA ALA A 430 13.30 6.70 3.90
C ALA A 430 12.04 6.91 3.05
N ASN A 431 11.97 7.99 2.26
CA ASN A 431 10.81 8.27 1.38
C ASN A 431 10.63 7.24 0.26
N LYS A 432 11.71 6.55 -0.14
CA LYS A 432 11.68 5.48 -1.16
C LYS A 432 11.18 4.15 -0.58
N HIS A 433 11.39 3.90 0.71
CA HIS A 433 11.19 2.59 1.31
C HIS A 433 10.05 2.52 2.35
N TYR A 434 9.71 3.63 3.02
CA TYR A 434 8.87 3.60 4.21
C TYR A 434 7.55 4.35 4.06
N GLU A 435 6.52 3.85 4.76
CA GLU A 435 5.40 4.68 5.18
C GLU A 435 5.77 5.43 6.46
N ILE A 436 5.79 6.76 6.38
CA ILE A 436 6.25 7.64 7.45
C ILE A 436 5.06 8.35 8.10
N SER A 437 5.09 8.51 9.43
CA SER A 437 4.08 9.29 10.15
C SER A 437 4.22 10.78 9.85
N MET A 438 3.15 11.56 10.02
CA MET A 438 3.33 13.01 10.11
C MET A 438 4.21 13.33 11.32
N ARG A 439 5.08 14.34 11.21
CA ARG A 439 5.78 14.89 12.39
C ARG A 439 4.75 15.44 13.37
N ARG A 440 4.97 15.16 14.65
CA ARG A 440 4.08 15.48 15.76
C ARG A 440 4.87 16.11 16.89
N THR A 441 4.23 16.92 17.71
CA THR A 441 4.87 17.32 18.98
C THR A 441 4.87 16.14 19.97
N TYR A 442 5.70 16.22 21.01
CA TYR A 442 5.70 15.22 22.09
C TYR A 442 4.29 14.99 22.68
N ASP A 443 3.50 16.05 22.86
CA ASP A 443 2.13 15.97 23.37
C ASP A 443 1.17 15.22 22.43
N GLU A 444 1.42 15.31 21.12
CA GLU A 444 0.57 14.70 20.09
C GLU A 444 0.90 13.24 19.79
N LEU A 445 2.03 12.73 20.28
CA LEU A 445 2.48 11.35 20.01
C LEU A 445 1.46 10.31 20.47
N TYR A 446 0.67 10.59 21.52
CA TYR A 446 -0.38 9.69 21.99
C TYR A 446 -1.41 9.33 20.91
N ASN A 447 -1.66 10.23 19.96
CA ASN A 447 -2.57 9.99 18.86
C ASN A 447 -2.12 8.82 17.96
N LEU A 448 -0.85 8.40 18.07
CA LEU A 448 -0.30 7.26 17.34
C LEU A 448 -0.87 5.92 17.82
N ASN A 449 -1.38 5.84 19.06
CA ASN A 449 -2.07 4.65 19.58
C ASN A 449 -3.35 4.31 18.79
N TRP A 450 -3.96 5.30 18.10
CA TRP A 450 -5.09 5.03 17.19
C TRP A 450 -4.67 4.37 15.89
N PHE A 451 -3.42 4.53 15.46
CA PHE A 451 -2.96 4.01 14.17
C PHE A 451 -2.23 2.67 14.31
N CYS A 452 -1.60 2.40 15.45
CA CYS A 452 -0.76 1.22 15.65
C CYS A 452 -1.26 0.32 16.79
N ASP A 453 -1.04 -0.98 16.67
CA ASP A 453 -1.41 -1.97 17.70
C ASP A 453 -0.19 -2.43 18.53
N THR A 454 1.00 -2.45 17.91
CA THR A 454 2.28 -2.69 18.58
C THR A 454 3.24 -1.54 18.32
N PHE A 455 4.09 -1.21 19.29
CA PHE A 455 5.18 -0.27 19.14
C PHE A 455 6.51 -0.97 19.37
N VAL A 456 7.43 -0.79 18.42
CA VAL A 456 8.78 -1.35 18.48
C VAL A 456 9.77 -0.19 18.53
N VAL A 457 10.66 -0.20 19.52
CA VAL A 457 11.82 0.70 19.57
C VAL A 457 13.09 -0.10 19.32
N GLY A 458 13.97 0.42 18.47
CA GLY A 458 15.25 -0.22 18.19
C GLY A 458 15.97 0.44 17.01
N SER A 459 17.20 0.06 16.69
CA SER A 459 18.13 -0.75 17.50
C SER A 459 19.37 0.06 17.92
N ASP A 460 19.56 1.29 17.45
CA ASP A 460 20.80 2.05 17.70
C ASP A 460 20.99 2.40 19.19
N GLN A 461 21.90 3.32 19.51
CA GLN A 461 22.16 3.81 20.87
C GLN A 461 21.02 4.67 21.45
N LEU A 462 19.78 4.24 21.30
CA LEU A 462 18.56 4.95 21.70
C LEU A 462 18.39 4.97 23.24
N TRP A 463 19.10 4.11 23.97
CA TRP A 463 19.14 4.12 25.44
C TRP A 463 20.46 4.66 25.99
N ASN A 464 21.30 5.27 25.13
CA ASN A 464 22.45 6.04 25.60
C ASN A 464 21.99 7.42 26.09
N TYR A 465 22.03 7.62 27.41
CA TYR A 465 21.59 8.86 28.06
C TYR A 465 22.23 10.12 27.44
N TRP A 466 23.53 10.10 27.13
CA TRP A 466 24.22 11.28 26.62
C TRP A 466 23.78 11.65 25.22
N SER A 467 23.48 10.65 24.40
CA SER A 467 22.98 10.82 23.03
C SER A 467 21.51 11.25 23.00
N THR A 468 20.68 10.80 23.96
CA THR A 468 19.22 11.00 23.95
C THR A 468 18.68 11.94 25.01
N LYS A 469 19.52 12.60 25.82
CA LYS A 469 19.08 13.49 26.92
C LYS A 469 18.08 14.58 26.51
N LYS A 470 18.09 15.00 25.23
CA LYS A 470 17.17 16.00 24.69
C LYS A 470 15.80 15.42 24.30
N ASP A 471 15.73 14.11 24.10
CA ASP A 471 14.53 13.39 23.69
C ASP A 471 13.68 12.90 24.88
N GLY A 472 14.14 13.16 26.11
CA GLY A 472 13.48 12.76 27.34
C GLY A 472 13.20 11.25 27.38
N SER A 473 11.95 10.88 27.65
CA SER A 473 11.50 9.49 27.79
C SER A 473 10.94 8.89 26.49
N TYR A 474 11.12 9.54 25.33
CA TYR A 474 10.55 9.12 24.04
C TYR A 474 11.00 7.73 23.59
N PHE A 475 12.30 7.42 23.69
CA PHE A 475 12.84 6.10 23.34
C PHE A 475 12.49 5.00 24.36
N PHE A 476 11.80 5.37 25.44
CA PHE A 476 11.17 4.44 26.38
C PHE A 476 9.65 4.35 26.15
N LEU A 477 9.17 4.84 25.00
CA LEU A 477 7.77 4.76 24.55
C LEU A 477 6.76 5.28 25.58
N ASN A 478 7.11 6.35 26.30
CA ASN A 478 6.29 6.92 27.37
C ASN A 478 4.86 7.29 26.91
N PHE A 479 4.70 7.69 25.64
CA PHE A 479 3.43 8.08 25.01
C PHE A 479 2.52 6.91 24.60
N VAL A 480 3.00 5.66 24.66
CA VAL A 480 2.24 4.48 24.22
C VAL A 480 1.38 3.97 25.37
N GLU A 481 0.10 3.67 25.13
CA GLU A 481 -0.84 3.15 26.12
C GLU A 481 -0.43 1.75 26.63
N ASP A 482 -0.81 1.38 27.86
CA ASP A 482 -0.55 0.02 28.36
C ASP A 482 -1.45 -1.05 27.72
N THR A 483 -2.52 -0.64 27.04
CA THR A 483 -3.32 -1.51 26.16
C THR A 483 -2.53 -1.97 24.93
N LYS A 484 -1.49 -1.22 24.52
CA LYS A 484 -0.66 -1.50 23.34
C LYS A 484 0.58 -2.28 23.72
N LYS A 485 1.04 -3.12 22.80
CA LYS A 485 2.27 -3.87 22.99
C LYS A 485 3.50 -2.99 22.77
N LYS A 486 4.48 -3.06 23.66
CA LYS A 486 5.74 -2.31 23.62
C LYS A 486 6.91 -3.29 23.59
N ILE A 487 7.72 -3.24 22.55
CA ILE A 487 8.89 -4.11 22.37
C ILE A 487 10.13 -3.26 22.16
N ALA A 488 11.21 -3.58 22.87
CA ALA A 488 12.54 -3.07 22.55
C ALA A 488 13.33 -4.16 21.83
N TYR A 489 13.79 -3.88 20.61
CA TYR A 489 14.63 -4.80 19.84
C TYR A 489 16.06 -4.29 19.70
N SER A 490 17.00 -5.01 20.29
CA SER A 490 18.44 -4.80 20.18
C SER A 490 18.88 -3.34 20.37
N THR A 491 18.18 -2.54 21.16
CA THR A 491 18.60 -1.16 21.50
C THR A 491 19.91 -1.18 22.30
N SER A 492 20.63 -0.06 22.36
CA SER A 492 21.95 -0.01 22.98
C SER A 492 22.10 1.14 23.97
N PHE A 493 22.78 0.87 25.09
CA PHE A 493 23.30 1.85 26.02
C PHE A 493 24.67 2.38 25.56
N GLY A 494 25.42 1.56 24.84
CA GLY A 494 26.75 1.85 24.29
C GLY A 494 27.89 1.74 25.31
N HIS A 495 27.59 1.78 26.59
CA HIS A 495 28.54 1.79 27.70
C HIS A 495 28.16 0.74 28.75
N PRO A 496 29.11 0.28 29.59
CA PRO A 496 28.84 -0.69 30.64
C PRO A 496 28.05 -0.12 31.84
N SER A 497 27.68 1.16 31.80
CA SER A 497 26.87 1.83 32.83
C SER A 497 25.88 2.82 32.22
N TYR A 498 24.79 3.09 32.95
CA TYR A 498 23.81 4.12 32.61
C TYR A 498 23.96 5.34 33.51
N ASP A 499 24.75 6.33 33.05
CA ASP A 499 25.18 7.47 33.86
C ASP A 499 24.17 8.65 33.88
N ALA A 500 22.88 8.35 34.05
CA ALA A 500 21.85 9.38 34.16
C ALA A 500 21.75 9.95 35.60
N PRO A 501 21.31 11.22 35.77
CA PRO A 501 21.00 11.78 37.07
C PRO A 501 20.00 10.91 37.87
N LYS A 502 20.26 10.74 39.18
CA LYS A 502 19.47 9.85 40.06
C LYS A 502 17.96 10.07 40.03
N HIS A 503 17.50 11.30 39.80
CA HIS A 503 16.07 11.62 39.75
C HIS A 503 15.39 11.06 38.50
N LEU A 504 16.11 10.91 37.38
CA LEU A 504 15.59 10.34 36.14
C LEU A 504 15.57 8.81 36.15
N LEU A 505 16.42 8.15 36.94
CA LEU A 505 16.49 6.69 37.00
C LEU A 505 15.13 6.04 37.35
N LYS A 506 14.37 6.66 38.24
CA LYS A 506 13.04 6.16 38.64
C LYS A 506 12.03 6.27 37.49
N GLU A 507 12.05 7.39 36.77
CA GLU A 507 11.17 7.62 35.62
C GLU A 507 11.51 6.65 34.49
N THR A 508 12.80 6.54 34.14
CA THR A 508 13.27 5.59 33.13
C THR A 508 12.92 4.14 33.51
N GLY A 509 13.17 3.73 34.77
CA GLY A 509 12.81 2.39 35.25
C GLY A 509 11.31 2.13 35.20
N TYR A 510 10.49 3.13 35.51
CA TYR A 510 9.04 3.02 35.34
C TYR A 510 8.67 2.78 33.88
N HIS A 511 9.20 3.57 32.93
CA HIS A 511 8.89 3.38 31.51
C HIS A 511 9.42 2.06 30.95
N MET A 512 10.61 1.63 31.36
CA MET A 512 11.16 0.32 30.96
C MET A 512 10.32 -0.85 31.47
N SER A 513 9.76 -0.77 32.69
CA SER A 513 8.91 -1.85 33.22
C SER A 513 7.56 -1.99 32.50
N ARG A 514 7.19 -1.02 31.65
CA ARG A 514 5.98 -1.08 30.80
C ARG A 514 6.19 -1.82 29.48
N PHE A 515 7.42 -2.22 29.17
CA PHE A 515 7.71 -3.04 27.99
C PHE A 515 7.27 -4.49 28.20
N ASP A 516 6.68 -5.08 27.17
CA ASP A 516 6.25 -6.48 27.17
C ASP A 516 7.41 -7.43 26.82
N ALA A 517 8.40 -6.94 26.09
CA ALA A 517 9.62 -7.66 25.76
C ALA A 517 10.78 -6.69 25.55
N VAL A 518 11.92 -6.99 26.15
CA VAL A 518 13.13 -6.18 26.05
C VAL A 518 14.30 -7.01 25.55
N SER A 519 14.94 -6.53 24.50
CA SER A 519 16.25 -6.99 24.09
C SER A 519 17.20 -5.83 23.82
N VAL A 520 18.48 -6.08 24.06
CA VAL A 520 19.57 -5.12 23.98
C VAL A 520 20.74 -5.70 23.19
N ARG A 521 21.55 -4.82 22.58
CA ARG A 521 22.59 -5.23 21.64
C ARG A 521 23.82 -5.85 22.32
N GLU A 522 24.27 -5.24 23.42
CA GLU A 522 25.45 -5.66 24.18
C GLU A 522 25.12 -6.45 25.45
N LYS A 523 26.04 -7.32 25.87
CA LYS A 523 25.90 -8.12 27.11
C LYS A 523 25.74 -7.23 28.35
N ASP A 524 26.57 -6.20 28.48
CA ASP A 524 26.50 -5.24 29.59
C ASP A 524 25.12 -4.56 29.70
N GLY A 525 24.40 -4.42 28.58
CA GLY A 525 23.05 -3.86 28.56
C GLY A 525 22.03 -4.72 29.30
N VAL A 526 22.21 -6.04 29.32
CA VAL A 526 21.34 -6.96 30.08
C VAL A 526 21.52 -6.71 31.57
N ASP A 527 22.76 -6.55 32.01
CA ASP A 527 23.10 -6.25 33.40
C ASP A 527 22.54 -4.88 33.80
N ILE A 528 22.66 -3.85 32.95
CA ILE A 528 22.05 -2.53 33.19
C ILE A 528 20.53 -2.65 33.37
N CYS A 529 19.83 -3.36 32.46
CA CYS A 529 18.39 -3.58 32.58
C CYS A 529 18.02 -4.23 33.91
N LYS A 530 18.74 -5.26 34.32
CA LYS A 530 18.43 -6.02 35.54
C LYS A 530 18.80 -5.27 36.82
N GLU A 531 20.03 -4.77 36.91
CA GLU A 531 20.60 -4.20 38.13
C GLU A 531 20.13 -2.76 38.38
N THR A 532 19.98 -1.95 37.32
CA THR A 532 19.58 -0.54 37.46
C THR A 532 18.07 -0.37 37.47
N PHE A 533 17.35 -1.14 36.65
CA PHE A 533 15.92 -0.94 36.42
C PHE A 533 15.02 -2.10 36.87
N GLY A 534 15.58 -3.25 37.23
CA GLY A 534 14.80 -4.43 37.63
C GLY A 534 14.03 -5.08 36.47
N VAL A 535 14.45 -4.86 35.23
CA VAL A 535 13.79 -5.35 34.01
C VAL A 535 14.59 -6.49 33.41
N ASP A 536 13.93 -7.59 33.06
CA ASP A 536 14.56 -8.70 32.35
C ASP A 536 14.73 -8.36 30.87
N ALA A 537 15.96 -8.54 30.38
CA ALA A 537 16.33 -8.30 29.00
C ALA A 537 17.12 -9.48 28.43
N VAL A 538 17.05 -9.66 27.11
CA VAL A 538 17.85 -10.66 26.39
C VAL A 538 18.84 -9.95 25.48
N GLN A 539 20.09 -10.40 25.44
CA GLN A 539 21.03 -9.91 24.43
C GLN A 539 20.66 -10.49 23.07
N THR A 540 20.47 -9.64 22.06
CA THR A 540 20.16 -10.01 20.67
C THR A 540 21.15 -9.36 19.71
N ILE A 541 21.26 -9.93 18.50
CA ILE A 541 22.15 -9.42 17.46
C ILE A 541 21.57 -8.15 16.81
N ASP A 542 22.46 -7.28 16.33
CA ASP A 542 22.08 -6.09 15.58
C ASP A 542 21.20 -6.45 14.36
N PRO A 543 20.13 -5.70 14.08
CA PRO A 543 19.25 -5.93 12.95
C PRO A 543 19.94 -6.14 11.60
N VAL A 544 21.12 -5.55 11.37
CA VAL A 544 21.84 -5.73 10.10
C VAL A 544 22.15 -7.20 9.77
N PHE A 545 22.18 -8.07 10.78
CA PHE A 545 22.38 -9.51 10.59
C PHE A 545 21.09 -10.32 10.46
N LEU A 546 19.91 -9.69 10.62
CA LEU A 546 18.63 -10.39 10.42
C LEU A 546 18.31 -10.66 8.95
N ASN A 547 19.07 -10.03 8.04
CA ASN A 547 18.89 -10.09 6.61
C ASN A 547 20.12 -10.71 5.96
N GLU A 548 19.90 -11.45 4.88
CA GLU A 548 20.98 -11.96 4.04
C GLU A 548 21.68 -10.79 3.32
N ALA A 549 22.95 -10.97 2.95
CA ALA A 549 23.74 -9.97 2.24
C ALA A 549 23.04 -9.46 0.97
N SER A 550 22.33 -10.35 0.25
CA SER A 550 21.61 -10.04 -0.99
C SER A 550 20.56 -8.93 -0.84
N VAL A 551 19.99 -8.73 0.36
CA VAL A 551 19.07 -7.63 0.63
C VAL A 551 19.78 -6.29 0.46
N TYR A 552 21.00 -6.16 0.98
CA TYR A 552 21.80 -4.95 0.85
C TYR A 552 22.36 -4.80 -0.56
N GLU A 553 22.74 -5.90 -1.22
CA GLU A 553 23.21 -5.87 -2.61
C GLU A 553 22.15 -5.35 -3.57
N SER A 554 20.88 -5.73 -3.36
CA SER A 554 19.76 -5.24 -4.18
C SER A 554 19.54 -3.72 -4.08
N LEU A 555 20.01 -3.08 -3.00
CA LEU A 555 19.96 -1.61 -2.90
C LEU A 555 20.89 -0.96 -3.92
N CYS A 556 21.95 -1.66 -4.33
CA CYS A 556 22.96 -1.16 -5.25
C CYS A 556 22.60 -1.45 -6.73
N ASP A 557 21.42 -2.00 -7.03
CA ASP A 557 21.02 -2.35 -8.39
C ASP A 557 21.08 -1.12 -9.32
N GLY A 558 21.87 -1.23 -10.40
CA GLY A 558 22.09 -0.17 -11.38
C GLY A 558 23.22 0.81 -11.04
N LEU A 559 23.86 0.69 -9.87
CA LEU A 559 25.09 1.43 -9.56
C LEU A 559 26.30 0.79 -10.24
N LYS A 560 27.23 1.64 -10.70
CA LYS A 560 28.50 1.19 -11.29
C LYS A 560 29.57 1.02 -10.21
N VAL A 561 30.50 0.12 -10.48
CA VAL A 561 31.74 -0.02 -9.71
C VAL A 561 32.81 0.79 -10.43
N ASP A 562 33.12 1.97 -9.89
CA ASP A 562 34.02 2.92 -10.55
C ASP A 562 35.48 2.81 -10.05
N LYS A 563 35.73 1.93 -9.07
CA LYS A 563 37.05 1.65 -8.51
C LYS A 563 37.21 0.16 -8.26
N GLU A 564 38.36 -0.38 -8.61
CA GLU A 564 38.79 -1.75 -8.30
C GLU A 564 40.05 -1.67 -7.43
N ASN A 565 40.37 -2.75 -6.70
CA ASN A 565 41.61 -2.89 -5.93
C ASN A 565 41.85 -1.81 -4.85
N TYR A 566 40.91 -1.62 -3.91
CA TYR A 566 41.00 -0.56 -2.89
C TYR A 566 40.71 -1.02 -1.46
N ILE A 567 41.21 -0.22 -0.51
CA ILE A 567 40.82 -0.20 0.89
C ILE A 567 39.64 0.74 1.07
N PHE A 568 38.54 0.23 1.60
CA PHE A 568 37.44 1.05 2.06
C PHE A 568 37.70 1.51 3.50
N ALA A 569 37.96 2.81 3.67
CA ALA A 569 38.15 3.44 4.95
C ALA A 569 36.87 4.16 5.40
N TYR A 570 36.22 3.67 6.45
CA TYR A 570 35.07 4.36 7.05
C TYR A 570 35.39 4.79 8.48
N ILE A 571 35.61 6.10 8.67
CA ILE A 571 36.17 6.67 9.90
C ILE A 571 35.21 7.73 10.48
N LEU A 572 34.68 7.45 11.67
CA LEU A 572 33.79 8.32 12.43
C LEU A 572 34.52 9.29 13.35
N SER A 573 35.75 8.95 13.76
CA SER A 573 36.54 9.79 14.68
C SER A 573 37.98 9.91 14.18
N PRO A 574 38.21 10.77 13.15
CA PRO A 574 39.52 10.98 12.55
C PRO A 574 40.60 11.41 13.55
N THR A 575 41.81 10.91 13.33
CA THR A 575 43.04 11.37 13.99
C THR A 575 44.18 11.33 12.97
N GLU A 576 45.24 12.12 13.20
CA GLU A 576 46.44 12.06 12.35
C GLU A 576 47.07 10.66 12.37
N GLU A 577 47.04 9.99 13.53
CA GLU A 577 47.57 8.63 13.69
C GLU A 577 46.79 7.61 12.83
N LYS A 578 45.45 7.73 12.75
CA LYS A 578 44.63 6.88 11.88
C LYS A 578 44.94 7.14 10.40
N ARG A 579 45.13 8.41 10.01
CA ARG A 579 45.54 8.79 8.66
C ARG A 579 46.89 8.16 8.29
N GLU A 580 47.89 8.32 9.15
CA GLU A 580 49.23 7.76 8.93
C GLU A 580 49.20 6.23 8.83
N THR A 581 48.44 5.59 9.72
CA THR A 581 48.21 4.14 9.70
C THR A 581 47.56 3.69 8.38
N LEU A 582 46.52 4.39 7.93
CA LEU A 582 45.80 4.07 6.70
C LEU A 582 46.69 4.21 5.46
N ILE A 583 47.51 5.28 5.39
CA ILE A 583 48.46 5.48 4.29
C ILE A 583 49.50 4.35 4.26
N GLU A 584 50.06 3.99 5.41
CA GLU A 584 51.04 2.91 5.50
C GLU A 584 50.41 1.55 5.16
N LEU A 585 49.17 1.30 5.61
CA LEU A 585 48.42 0.09 5.28
C LEU A 585 48.19 -0.03 3.76
N ALA A 586 47.77 1.05 3.11
CA ALA A 586 47.57 1.10 1.66
C ALA A 586 48.84 0.80 0.87
N LYS A 587 49.99 1.33 1.32
CA LYS A 587 51.31 1.01 0.73
C LYS A 587 51.66 -0.47 0.86
N ARG A 588 51.45 -1.06 2.04
CA ARG A 588 51.78 -2.48 2.31
C ARG A 588 50.91 -3.44 1.52
N LEU A 589 49.62 -3.12 1.38
CA LEU A 589 48.68 -3.94 0.62
C LEU A 589 48.70 -3.64 -0.89
N ASN A 590 49.39 -2.58 -1.32
CA ASN A 590 49.40 -2.09 -2.70
C ASN A 590 47.98 -1.85 -3.24
N LYS A 591 47.20 -1.04 -2.51
CA LYS A 591 45.79 -0.75 -2.79
C LYS A 591 45.51 0.75 -2.74
N ASP A 592 44.56 1.17 -3.56
CA ASP A 592 44.03 2.54 -3.49
C ASP A 592 43.18 2.74 -2.23
N ILE A 593 42.85 3.99 -1.91
CA ILE A 593 42.02 4.34 -0.76
C ILE A 593 40.71 4.97 -1.22
N VAL A 594 39.62 4.46 -0.68
CA VAL A 594 38.29 5.10 -0.72
C VAL A 594 37.92 5.47 0.70
N LEU A 595 37.87 6.77 1.00
CA LEU A 595 37.61 7.30 2.33
C LEU A 595 36.20 7.88 2.41
N ILE A 596 35.41 7.40 3.37
CA ILE A 596 34.16 8.02 3.81
C ILE A 596 34.30 8.40 5.29
N LEU A 597 33.86 9.61 5.63
CA LEU A 597 33.87 10.13 7.00
C LEU A 597 32.46 10.13 7.60
N ASP A 598 32.36 10.41 8.91
CA ASP A 598 31.05 10.64 9.53
C ASP A 598 30.28 11.73 8.77
N ALA A 599 29.02 11.44 8.46
CA ALA A 599 28.15 12.39 7.76
C ALA A 599 27.53 13.42 8.72
N ASP A 600 27.65 13.17 10.03
CA ASP A 600 27.23 14.07 11.11
C ASP A 600 28.46 14.65 11.85
N GLY A 601 28.29 15.83 12.47
CA GLY A 601 29.32 16.52 13.25
C GLY A 601 30.26 17.46 12.46
N ASP A 602 31.47 17.70 12.98
CA ASP A 602 32.47 18.62 12.41
C ASP A 602 33.16 18.02 11.17
N ARG A 603 32.44 18.06 10.04
CA ARG A 603 32.91 17.47 8.79
C ARG A 603 34.16 18.15 8.25
N GLU A 604 34.22 19.49 8.29
CA GLU A 604 35.38 20.21 7.76
C GLU A 604 36.62 20.03 8.64
N GLY A 605 36.46 19.93 9.96
CA GLY A 605 37.54 19.53 10.86
C GLY A 605 38.02 18.10 10.57
N ASN A 606 37.09 17.16 10.43
CA ASN A 606 37.39 15.78 10.08
C ASN A 606 38.15 15.66 8.74
N LYS A 607 37.74 16.43 7.71
CA LYS A 607 38.46 16.53 6.44
C LYS A 607 39.88 17.07 6.61
N ARG A 608 40.06 18.15 7.40
CA ARG A 608 41.39 18.74 7.66
C ARG A 608 42.31 17.76 8.38
N VAL A 609 41.81 17.02 9.35
CA VAL A 609 42.61 16.00 10.07
C VAL A 609 43.07 14.90 9.12
N MET A 610 42.15 14.37 8.30
CA MET A 610 42.49 13.31 7.34
C MET A 610 43.34 13.81 6.17
N ASN A 611 43.19 15.05 5.71
CA ASN A 611 43.99 15.68 4.65
C ASN A 611 44.24 14.78 3.41
N MET A 612 43.18 14.09 2.94
CA MET A 612 43.23 13.13 1.82
C MET A 612 42.13 13.40 0.79
N PRO A 613 42.13 14.56 0.11
CA PRO A 613 41.03 14.99 -0.75
C PRO A 613 40.79 14.07 -1.96
N GLU A 614 41.84 13.47 -2.53
CA GLU A 614 41.74 12.58 -3.70
C GLU A 614 41.09 11.23 -3.37
N CYS A 615 41.16 10.82 -2.09
CA CYS A 615 40.59 9.56 -1.63
C CYS A 615 39.15 9.73 -1.09
N LEU A 616 38.76 10.96 -0.74
CA LEU A 616 37.53 11.27 -0.04
C LEU A 616 36.31 11.22 -0.99
N ILE A 617 35.32 10.41 -0.63
CA ILE A 617 34.00 10.46 -1.24
C ILE A 617 33.10 11.38 -0.42
N GLU A 618 32.63 12.45 -1.05
CA GLU A 618 31.81 13.45 -0.39
C GLU A 618 30.32 13.17 -0.55
N ASN A 619 29.60 13.11 0.58
CA ASN A 619 28.14 12.93 0.63
C ASN A 619 27.60 11.74 -0.19
N PRO A 620 28.18 10.53 -0.08
CA PRO A 620 27.59 9.41 -0.78
C PRO A 620 26.16 9.17 -0.30
N GLU A 621 25.27 8.78 -1.21
CA GLU A 621 23.97 8.20 -0.86
C GLU A 621 24.16 6.89 -0.09
N LEU A 622 23.10 6.40 0.57
CA LEU A 622 23.18 5.16 1.35
C LEU A 622 23.60 3.98 0.46
N GLU A 623 22.99 3.88 -0.73
CA GLU A 623 23.26 2.81 -1.69
C GLU A 623 24.71 2.85 -2.20
N GLU A 624 25.31 4.02 -2.32
CA GLU A 624 26.72 4.18 -2.69
C GLU A 624 27.66 3.73 -1.56
N TRP A 625 27.35 4.08 -0.31
CA TRP A 625 28.11 3.60 0.84
C TRP A 625 28.16 2.07 0.89
N VAL A 626 27.02 1.41 0.70
CA VAL A 626 26.91 -0.06 0.65
C VAL A 626 27.72 -0.61 -0.54
N ASN A 627 27.63 0.05 -1.70
CA ASN A 627 28.37 -0.36 -2.89
C ASN A 627 29.89 -0.26 -2.69
N TYR A 628 30.38 0.76 -1.97
CA TYR A 628 31.82 0.89 -1.70
C TYR A 628 32.33 -0.17 -0.73
N ILE A 629 31.60 -0.52 0.33
CA ILE A 629 32.07 -1.55 1.26
C ILE A 629 32.01 -2.96 0.64
N ARG A 630 30.94 -3.29 -0.10
CA ARG A 630 30.77 -4.63 -0.67
C ARG A 630 31.79 -4.96 -1.78
N ASN A 631 32.32 -3.96 -2.48
CA ASN A 631 33.34 -4.13 -3.53
C ASN A 631 34.78 -3.90 -3.01
N ALA A 632 34.96 -3.57 -1.73
CA ALA A 632 36.28 -3.39 -1.15
C ALA A 632 37.04 -4.72 -1.08
N ASP A 633 38.37 -4.66 -1.20
CA ASP A 633 39.24 -5.81 -0.91
C ASP A 633 39.62 -5.89 0.56
N TYR A 634 39.68 -4.73 1.22
CA TYR A 634 40.01 -4.61 2.62
C TYR A 634 39.24 -3.44 3.25
N VAL A 635 38.84 -3.57 4.51
CA VAL A 635 38.17 -2.49 5.25
C VAL A 635 39.02 -2.00 6.42
N PHE A 636 39.16 -0.68 6.52
CA PHE A 636 39.75 0.00 7.68
C PHE A 636 38.68 0.86 8.35
N THR A 637 38.34 0.58 9.61
CA THR A 637 37.23 1.29 10.24
C THR A 637 37.39 1.50 11.74
N ASP A 638 36.72 2.52 12.27
CA ASP A 638 36.46 2.69 13.70
C ASP A 638 34.94 2.70 14.01
N SER A 639 34.14 2.25 13.04
CA SER A 639 32.69 2.22 13.10
C SER A 639 32.18 0.83 13.43
N PHE A 640 31.22 0.76 14.35
CA PHE A 640 30.56 -0.50 14.69
C PHE A 640 29.87 -1.12 13.46
N HIS A 641 29.11 -0.31 12.71
CA HIS A 641 28.45 -0.80 11.50
C HIS A 641 29.46 -1.02 10.35
N GLY A 642 30.60 -0.34 10.35
CA GLY A 642 31.72 -0.69 9.47
C GLY A 642 32.21 -2.12 9.70
N VAL A 643 32.35 -2.54 10.97
CA VAL A 643 32.66 -3.92 11.34
C VAL A 643 31.53 -4.86 10.92
N CYS A 644 30.27 -4.54 11.24
CA CYS A 644 29.15 -5.41 10.89
C CYS A 644 29.05 -5.68 9.38
N PHE A 645 29.17 -4.64 8.55
CA PHE A 645 29.12 -4.80 7.09
C PHE A 645 30.39 -5.43 6.51
N SER A 646 31.54 -5.31 7.19
CA SER A 646 32.72 -6.12 6.84
C SER A 646 32.47 -7.61 7.08
N ILE A 647 31.71 -7.96 8.13
CA ILE A 647 31.31 -9.35 8.39
C ILE A 647 30.29 -9.82 7.34
N ILE A 648 29.24 -9.04 7.10
CA ILE A 648 28.16 -9.39 6.16
C ILE A 648 28.67 -9.62 4.73
N PHE A 649 29.62 -8.80 4.27
CA PHE A 649 30.23 -8.93 2.94
C PHE A 649 31.54 -9.71 2.93
N GLU A 650 31.86 -10.41 4.02
CA GLU A 650 33.01 -11.30 4.14
C GLU A 650 34.36 -10.63 3.78
N LYS A 651 34.57 -9.39 4.26
CA LYS A 651 35.74 -8.56 3.96
C LYS A 651 36.83 -8.70 5.01
N GLN A 652 38.07 -8.94 4.58
CA GLN A 652 39.22 -8.76 5.47
C GLN A 652 39.24 -7.33 6.01
N PHE A 653 39.45 -7.16 7.33
CA PHE A 653 39.37 -5.84 7.94
C PHE A 653 40.26 -5.66 9.18
N SER A 654 40.57 -4.41 9.47
CA SER A 654 41.16 -3.96 10.74
C SER A 654 40.27 -2.89 11.37
N CYS A 655 40.05 -3.01 12.68
CA CYS A 655 39.20 -2.11 13.44
C CYS A 655 39.99 -1.37 14.52
N VAL A 656 39.85 -0.05 14.58
CA VAL A 656 40.33 0.77 15.70
C VAL A 656 39.16 1.01 16.64
N ALA A 657 39.21 0.45 17.85
CA ALA A 657 38.09 0.46 18.78
C ALA A 657 37.71 1.89 19.19
N ASN A 658 36.45 2.28 18.97
CA ASN A 658 35.98 3.62 19.31
C ASN A 658 35.37 3.65 20.71
N VAL A 659 36.22 3.80 21.72
CA VAL A 659 35.81 3.76 23.15
C VAL A 659 34.72 4.78 23.48
N ARG A 660 34.84 6.01 22.96
CA ARG A 660 33.87 7.09 23.21
C ARG A 660 32.51 6.84 22.55
N ARG A 661 32.48 6.12 21.42
CA ARG A 661 31.25 5.78 20.70
C ARG A 661 30.70 4.40 21.06
N GLY A 662 31.21 3.78 22.12
CA GLY A 662 30.64 2.61 22.76
C GLY A 662 31.30 1.28 22.39
N LEU A 663 32.30 0.91 23.20
CA LEU A 663 33.14 -0.28 23.04
C LEU A 663 32.39 -1.61 23.29
N SER A 664 31.38 -1.62 24.17
CA SER A 664 30.68 -2.84 24.58
C SER A 664 30.02 -3.58 23.42
N ARG A 665 29.54 -2.82 22.41
CA ARG A 665 28.95 -3.38 21.19
C ARG A 665 29.98 -4.14 20.35
N PHE A 666 31.17 -3.56 20.16
CA PHE A 666 32.27 -4.20 19.41
C PHE A 666 32.71 -5.50 20.09
N LYS A 667 32.95 -5.45 21.42
CA LYS A 667 33.33 -6.64 22.20
C LYS A 667 32.30 -7.76 22.10
N THR A 668 31.01 -7.42 22.09
CA THR A 668 29.94 -8.42 21.97
C THR A 668 30.00 -9.10 20.60
N ILE A 669 29.93 -8.34 19.50
CA ILE A 669 29.87 -8.97 18.16
C ILE A 669 31.18 -9.66 17.76
N MET A 670 32.33 -9.01 17.98
CA MET A 670 33.63 -9.56 17.60
C MET A 670 34.06 -10.70 18.53
N GLY A 671 33.60 -10.69 19.79
CA GLY A 671 33.78 -11.80 20.72
C GLY A 671 32.93 -13.01 20.33
N THR A 672 31.67 -12.81 19.95
CA THR A 672 30.81 -13.90 19.45
C THR A 672 31.35 -14.48 18.14
N ALA A 673 31.89 -13.65 17.26
CA ALA A 673 32.47 -14.06 15.98
C ALA A 673 33.90 -14.61 16.09
N ASP A 674 34.52 -14.59 17.28
CA ASP A 674 35.91 -15.04 17.50
C ASP A 674 36.96 -14.32 16.62
N ILE A 675 36.79 -13.00 16.48
CA ILE A 675 37.65 -12.12 15.64
C ILE A 675 38.16 -10.90 16.40
N MET A 676 38.23 -10.97 17.72
CA MET A 676 38.70 -9.88 18.59
C MET A 676 40.12 -9.40 18.23
N ASP A 677 40.92 -10.30 17.66
CA ASP A 677 42.29 -10.04 17.18
C ASP A 677 42.38 -9.02 16.04
N ASN A 678 41.27 -8.74 15.35
CA ASN A 678 41.17 -7.71 14.31
C ASN A 678 40.87 -6.31 14.87
N MET A 679 40.69 -6.18 16.20
CA MET A 679 40.44 -4.91 16.87
C MET A 679 41.64 -4.48 17.72
N VAL A 680 42.07 -3.23 17.54
CA VAL A 680 43.13 -2.61 18.33
C VAL A 680 42.62 -1.34 19.03
N LEU A 681 43.29 -0.92 20.11
CA LEU A 681 43.00 0.36 20.77
C LEU A 681 43.80 1.52 20.15
N ASP A 682 45.06 1.27 19.79
CA ASP A 682 45.94 2.21 19.10
C ASP A 682 46.02 1.82 17.62
N SER A 683 45.76 2.75 16.70
CA SER A 683 45.80 2.46 15.26
C SER A 683 47.17 1.97 14.79
N LYS A 684 48.27 2.39 15.43
CA LYS A 684 49.64 1.98 15.07
C LYS A 684 49.85 0.48 15.21
N ASP A 685 49.08 -0.17 16.09
CA ASP A 685 49.15 -1.62 16.30
C ASP A 685 48.73 -2.42 15.07
N ILE A 686 47.92 -1.85 14.16
CA ILE A 686 47.55 -2.51 12.91
C ILE A 686 48.79 -2.81 12.07
N ILE A 687 49.73 -1.86 12.03
CA ILE A 687 50.99 -2.01 11.30
C ILE A 687 52.00 -2.81 12.12
N SER A 688 52.23 -2.43 13.39
CA SER A 688 53.30 -3.02 14.20
C SER A 688 53.07 -4.49 14.55
N LYS A 689 51.81 -4.93 14.65
CA LYS A 689 51.42 -6.32 14.92
C LYS A 689 50.95 -7.06 13.66
N GLU A 690 51.08 -6.44 12.49
CA GLU A 690 50.70 -6.99 11.20
C GLU A 690 49.27 -7.56 11.15
N ILE A 691 48.30 -6.86 11.75
CA ILE A 691 46.91 -7.32 11.83
C ILE A 691 46.33 -7.58 10.43
N TYR A 692 46.76 -6.81 9.43
CA TYR A 692 46.35 -6.95 8.03
C TYR A 692 46.79 -8.25 7.35
N ASN A 693 47.74 -9.00 7.93
CA ASN A 693 48.16 -10.32 7.43
C ASN A 693 47.30 -11.46 8.01
N LYS A 694 46.48 -11.19 9.03
CA LYS A 694 45.58 -12.20 9.62
C LYS A 694 44.38 -12.41 8.70
N VAL A 695 44.21 -13.63 8.24
CA VAL A 695 43.07 -14.03 7.42
C VAL A 695 41.90 -14.40 8.32
N ILE A 696 40.76 -13.71 8.14
CA ILE A 696 39.49 -14.06 8.77
C ILE A 696 38.89 -15.28 8.03
N ASP A 697 38.65 -16.37 8.75
CA ASP A 697 37.92 -17.53 8.24
C ASP A 697 36.40 -17.33 8.40
N TYR A 698 35.76 -16.92 7.31
CA TYR A 698 34.32 -16.66 7.33
C TYR A 698 33.46 -17.91 7.47
N ASN A 699 33.97 -19.11 7.18
CA ASN A 699 33.22 -20.33 7.49
C ASN A 699 33.07 -20.52 9.00
N HIS A 700 34.14 -20.26 9.76
CA HIS A 700 34.11 -20.27 11.23
C HIS A 700 33.23 -19.15 11.79
N VAL A 701 33.44 -17.91 11.33
CA VAL A 701 32.65 -16.74 11.77
C VAL A 701 31.15 -16.96 11.53
N ASN A 702 30.76 -17.38 10.33
CA ASN A 702 29.36 -17.64 9.99
C ASN A 702 28.79 -18.83 10.78
N GLY A 703 29.62 -19.85 11.06
CA GLY A 703 29.26 -20.97 11.93
C GLY A 703 28.90 -20.55 13.35
N LEU A 704 29.59 -19.54 13.89
CA LEU A 704 29.33 -18.97 15.22
C LEU A 704 28.16 -17.98 15.24
N LEU A 705 28.01 -17.15 14.21
CA LEU A 705 26.98 -16.11 14.17
C LEU A 705 25.60 -16.64 13.78
N LYS A 706 25.51 -17.64 12.91
CA LYS A 706 24.22 -18.15 12.41
C LYS A 706 23.26 -18.60 13.52
N PRO A 707 23.67 -19.37 14.55
CA PRO A 707 22.79 -19.70 15.68
C PRO A 707 22.27 -18.46 16.43
N GLU A 708 23.11 -17.44 16.61
CA GLU A 708 22.73 -16.20 17.30
C GLU A 708 21.77 -15.34 16.48
N ILE A 709 21.92 -15.33 15.16
CA ILE A 709 20.98 -14.71 14.22
C ILE A 709 19.62 -15.38 14.33
N GLU A 710 19.56 -16.71 14.23
CA GLU A 710 18.29 -17.44 14.30
C GLU A 710 17.64 -17.32 15.69
N ARG A 711 18.42 -17.37 16.77
CA ARG A 711 17.91 -17.10 18.13
C ARG A 711 17.29 -15.71 18.25
N SER A 712 17.91 -14.70 17.65
CA SER A 712 17.41 -13.32 17.67
C SER A 712 16.15 -13.15 16.83
N LYS A 713 16.11 -13.79 15.65
CA LYS A 713 14.92 -13.85 14.78
C LYS A 713 13.73 -14.51 15.47
N GLU A 714 13.96 -15.64 16.14
CA GLU A 714 12.95 -16.39 16.90
C GLU A 714 12.44 -15.57 18.10
N TRP A 715 13.35 -14.92 18.83
CA TRP A 715 12.98 -14.04 19.95
C TRP A 715 12.05 -12.91 19.49
N LEU A 716 12.37 -12.22 18.40
CA LEU A 716 11.55 -11.13 17.87
C LEU A 716 10.19 -11.63 17.37
N LYS A 717 10.16 -12.76 16.65
CA LYS A 717 8.91 -13.41 16.22
C LYS A 717 8.03 -13.76 17.43
N HIS A 718 8.62 -14.32 18.49
CA HIS A 718 7.90 -14.65 19.71
C HIS A 718 7.33 -13.40 20.38
N ALA A 719 8.15 -12.36 20.59
CA ALA A 719 7.70 -11.10 21.18
C ALA A 719 6.52 -10.47 20.41
N LEU A 720 6.58 -10.48 19.07
CA LEU A 720 5.52 -9.97 18.21
C LEU A 720 4.22 -10.80 18.27
N LYS A 721 4.32 -12.13 18.43
CA LYS A 721 3.16 -13.04 18.46
C LYS A 721 2.52 -13.21 19.83
N THR A 722 3.25 -13.00 20.93
CA THR A 722 2.72 -13.19 22.29
C THR A 722 1.55 -12.26 22.57
N ASN A 723 0.38 -12.79 22.91
CA ASN A 723 -0.81 -11.97 23.15
C ASN A 723 -0.63 -11.07 24.37
N LYS A 724 -1.03 -9.80 24.24
CA LYS A 724 -1.08 -8.85 25.35
C LYS A 724 -2.50 -8.72 25.91
N PRO A 725 -2.71 -8.87 27.23
CA PRO A 725 -3.99 -8.55 27.85
C PRO A 725 -4.35 -7.07 27.61
N HIS A 726 -5.55 -6.80 27.11
CA HIS A 726 -6.02 -5.44 26.81
C HIS A 726 -6.56 -4.74 28.06
N THR A 727 -5.75 -4.69 29.12
CA THR A 727 -6.11 -4.03 30.38
C THR A 727 -5.30 -2.74 30.49
N GLY A 728 -5.97 -1.60 30.37
CA GLY A 728 -5.35 -0.31 30.65
C GLY A 728 -4.91 -0.22 32.11
N SER A 729 -3.88 0.57 32.38
CA SER A 729 -3.33 0.73 33.72
C SER A 729 -3.91 1.94 34.45
N GLY A 730 -3.67 2.04 35.76
CA GLY A 730 -3.98 3.26 36.51
C GLY A 730 -3.25 4.49 35.98
N TYR A 731 -2.11 4.30 35.29
CA TYR A 731 -1.40 5.38 34.62
C TYR A 731 -2.17 5.89 33.40
N ASP A 732 -2.68 5.00 32.56
CA ASP A 732 -3.47 5.40 31.38
C ASP A 732 -4.67 6.27 31.79
N LEU A 733 -5.41 5.85 32.83
CA LEU A 733 -6.55 6.61 33.38
C LEU A 733 -6.14 7.99 33.91
N LEU A 734 -4.99 8.09 34.58
CA LEU A 734 -4.49 9.36 35.13
C LEU A 734 -4.01 10.30 34.02
N VAL A 735 -3.32 9.77 33.01
CA VAL A 735 -2.85 10.54 31.86
C VAL A 735 -4.02 11.10 31.05
N ASP A 736 -5.06 10.30 30.78
CA ASP A 736 -6.26 10.77 30.10
C ASP A 736 -6.94 11.91 30.87
N ARG A 737 -7.08 11.76 32.18
CA ARG A 737 -7.68 12.78 33.05
C ARG A 737 -6.82 14.05 33.12
N LEU A 738 -5.49 13.91 33.20
CA LEU A 738 -4.57 15.04 33.21
C LEU A 738 -4.69 15.84 31.92
N ARG A 739 -4.76 15.15 30.77
CA ARG A 739 -4.94 15.80 29.47
C ARG A 739 -6.29 16.48 29.31
N GLU A 740 -7.37 15.87 29.81
CA GLU A 740 -8.68 16.51 29.83
C GLU A 740 -8.60 17.83 30.62
N LEU A 741 -7.89 17.84 31.74
CA LEU A 741 -7.66 19.04 32.55
C LEU A 741 -6.77 20.06 31.81
N GLU A 742 -5.66 19.65 31.21
CA GLU A 742 -4.77 20.53 30.44
C GLU A 742 -5.50 21.17 29.25
N ASN A 743 -6.30 20.40 28.51
CA ASN A 743 -7.12 20.91 27.41
C ASN A 743 -8.18 21.90 27.92
N ARG A 744 -8.80 21.62 29.08
CA ARG A 744 -9.73 22.57 29.72
C ARG A 744 -9.01 23.86 30.13
N VAL A 745 -7.80 23.78 30.68
CA VAL A 745 -6.97 24.95 31.03
C VAL A 745 -6.63 25.76 29.77
N LYS A 746 -6.08 25.13 28.72
CA LYS A 746 -5.78 25.79 27.44
C LYS A 746 -7.01 26.49 26.84
N ASN A 747 -8.19 25.83 26.88
CA ASN A 747 -9.45 26.42 26.41
C ASN A 747 -9.95 27.59 27.27
N LEU A 748 -9.59 27.62 28.56
CA LEU A 748 -9.91 28.74 29.45
C LEU A 748 -8.94 29.90 29.27
N GLU A 749 -7.66 29.63 28.99
CA GLU A 749 -6.65 30.67 28.72
C GLU A 749 -6.85 31.36 27.36
N GLN A 750 -7.53 30.72 26.42
CA GLN A 750 -7.89 31.27 25.11
C GLN A 750 -9.18 32.11 25.12
N LYS A 751 -9.95 32.11 26.23
CA LYS A 751 -11.15 32.92 26.43
C LYS A 751 -10.82 34.15 27.28
#